data_AF-A0A835V6Q9-F1
#
_entry.id   AF-A0A835V6Q9-F1
#
_cell.length_a   1.000
_cell.length_b   1.000
_cell.length_c   1.000
_cell.angle_alpha   90.00
_cell.angle_beta   90.00
_cell.angle_gamma   90.00
#
_symmetry.space_group_name_H-M   'P 1'
#
loop_
_entity.id
_entity.type
_entity.pdbx_description
1 polymer ?
#
loop_
_entity_poly.entity_id
_entity_poly.type
_entity_poly.pdbx_seq_one_letter_code
_entity_poly.pdbx_strand_id
1 'polypeptide(L)'
;MGVPAFYRWLSGKYPKAVVSAVDPGDDCDYSKPNPNGEFDNFYLDMNGIIHPCFHPDEELFPPTTFDEVFTAIFDYIDHLFRIVRPTKLLFMAIDGVAPRAKMNQQRARRYKSVKESRVAKIEEQRLRFEFEQQGKEVLPILEHSEVSDSNVITPGTVFMHKLSKALEYYIHLRLNSDPRWRNVEVILSDANVPGEGEHKIMSYIRYRRSSSCVPNTRHCLYGLDADLIMLALATKEIHFSILREDVIKEQKQEQLSTFLASTSEKEKPIFSSRQRFKTLLTDGRVIRKKTYEFINIWTLREYLELDMKPQSGCDVDVERIVDDFIFICFFTGNDFLPRIPSIDVHEGGIDLLIEVYKSIFKSVGSHMVDTCKLNDKNHSYINIKNVEKFILEVGTFESKIFEKRWAIRQKNIQKLLQEMSTDEDNGFMNVLSNNFTEDCALQMSSSRGITESKVRQKCNASSFKTAQVDNLVHSDIIENTREFKQKLKQLLRDKQDLYKNGFTDSDKVKLGQPGWKERYYKEKFSANNSKEMEDTRRQIVQKYVEGLCWVLQYYFVGVPSWSWFYPFYYGPFASDLKGLSCANLSFSVGHPFKPFDQLMLVIPPESAHAVPEAYRCLMENEVSPIIKFYPTDFEVDHDGKRYAWLGVCKLPFVDEGLLTSATKKLHMELKEEESERNSVKKTRRFVFDSVNRARYASLYSKVTRGCSSSGEGNNSIRRYRENSLA
;
A
#
# COMPACT_ATOMS: atom_id res chain seq x y z
N MET A 1 3.59 -1.33 11.85
CA MET A 1 3.33 -2.76 11.62
C MET A 1 3.38 -3.02 10.13
N GLY A 2 4.09 -4.04 9.66
CA GLY A 2 3.94 -4.44 8.26
C GLY A 2 2.63 -5.22 8.10
N VAL A 3 1.86 -4.93 7.06
CA VAL A 3 0.65 -5.67 6.68
C VAL A 3 0.88 -7.20 6.70
N PRO A 4 1.97 -7.74 6.13
CA PRO A 4 2.24 -9.18 6.17
C PRO A 4 2.62 -9.69 7.57
N ALA A 5 3.18 -8.83 8.43
CA ALA A 5 3.67 -9.23 9.74
C ALA A 5 2.51 -9.47 10.72
N PHE A 6 1.58 -8.52 10.81
CA PHE A 6 0.42 -8.62 11.68
C PHE A 6 -0.51 -9.75 11.23
N TYR A 7 -0.82 -9.82 9.93
CA TYR A 7 -1.66 -10.90 9.40
C TYR A 7 -1.02 -12.28 9.62
N ARG A 8 0.30 -12.44 9.45
CA ARG A 8 0.99 -13.71 9.71
C ARG A 8 0.94 -14.10 11.18
N TRP A 9 1.09 -13.14 12.10
CA TRP A 9 0.92 -13.40 13.53
C TRP A 9 -0.52 -13.85 13.83
N LEU A 10 -1.51 -13.13 13.30
CA LEU A 10 -2.93 -13.42 13.51
C LEU A 10 -3.34 -14.79 12.95
N SER A 11 -2.99 -15.10 11.70
CA SER A 11 -3.33 -16.38 11.07
C SER A 11 -2.62 -17.56 11.74
N GLY A 12 -1.41 -17.34 12.28
CA GLY A 12 -0.70 -18.34 13.08
C GLY A 12 -1.31 -18.57 14.46
N LYS A 13 -1.68 -17.51 15.17
CA LYS A 13 -2.20 -17.59 16.55
C LYS A 13 -3.69 -17.93 16.62
N TYR A 14 -4.48 -17.39 15.69
CA TYR A 14 -5.95 -17.49 15.63
C TYR A 14 -6.43 -18.10 14.30
N PRO A 15 -6.04 -19.33 13.95
CA PRO A 15 -6.26 -19.88 12.62
C PRO A 15 -7.73 -20.03 12.23
N LYS A 16 -8.64 -20.26 13.20
CA LYS A 16 -10.08 -20.40 12.89
C LYS A 16 -10.76 -19.08 12.53
N ALA A 17 -10.13 -17.94 12.81
CA ALA A 17 -10.63 -16.66 12.35
C ALA A 17 -10.47 -16.50 10.83
N VAL A 18 -9.63 -17.31 10.18
CA VAL A 18 -9.35 -17.24 8.75
C VAL A 18 -10.03 -18.40 8.02
N VAL A 19 -10.83 -18.11 7.00
CA VAL A 19 -11.59 -19.09 6.21
C VAL A 19 -11.34 -18.86 4.73
N SER A 20 -11.04 -19.91 3.97
CA SER A 20 -10.85 -19.77 2.51
C SER A 20 -12.18 -19.44 1.82
N ALA A 21 -12.16 -18.49 0.89
CA ALA A 21 -13.31 -18.11 0.10
C ALA A 21 -13.51 -19.07 -1.08
N VAL A 22 -14.76 -19.37 -1.38
CA VAL A 22 -15.18 -20.17 -2.53
C VAL A 22 -15.60 -19.22 -3.65
N ASP A 23 -14.84 -19.23 -4.75
CA ASP A 23 -15.22 -18.54 -5.98
C ASP A 23 -16.20 -19.42 -6.79
N PRO A 24 -17.47 -19.01 -6.93
CA PRO A 24 -18.49 -19.83 -7.57
C PRO A 24 -18.35 -19.91 -9.09
N GLY A 25 -17.49 -19.11 -9.73
CA GLY A 25 -17.28 -19.09 -11.18
C GLY A 25 -18.40 -18.39 -11.96
N ASP A 26 -18.22 -18.21 -13.27
CA ASP A 26 -19.12 -17.40 -14.11
C ASP A 26 -20.49 -18.05 -14.33
N ASP A 27 -20.54 -19.38 -14.44
CA ASP A 27 -21.77 -20.16 -14.62
C ASP A 27 -22.55 -20.36 -13.30
N CYS A 28 -22.29 -19.55 -12.28
CA CYS A 28 -22.91 -19.75 -10.98
C CYS A 28 -24.39 -19.36 -10.97
N ASP A 29 -25.19 -20.21 -10.33
CA ASP A 29 -26.60 -19.98 -10.11
C ASP A 29 -26.78 -19.02 -8.92
N TYR A 30 -27.18 -17.77 -9.21
CA TYR A 30 -27.44 -16.74 -8.20
C TYR A 30 -28.77 -16.92 -7.46
N SER A 31 -29.61 -17.88 -7.85
CA SER A 31 -30.80 -18.24 -7.07
C SER A 31 -30.45 -19.07 -5.82
N LYS A 32 -29.25 -19.68 -5.81
CA LYS A 32 -28.74 -20.44 -4.66
C LYS A 32 -28.08 -19.51 -3.63
N PRO A 33 -28.14 -19.88 -2.34
CA PRO A 33 -27.42 -19.17 -1.28
C PRO A 33 -25.93 -19.00 -1.60
N ASN A 34 -25.35 -17.90 -1.13
CA ASN A 34 -23.92 -17.68 -1.29
C ASN A 34 -23.13 -18.80 -0.56
N PRO A 35 -22.22 -19.52 -1.25
CA PRO A 35 -21.40 -20.57 -0.62
C PRO A 35 -20.51 -20.05 0.52
N ASN A 36 -20.25 -18.75 0.58
CA ASN A 36 -19.45 -18.09 1.61
C ASN A 36 -20.28 -17.52 2.78
N GLY A 37 -21.61 -17.67 2.74
CA GLY A 37 -22.55 -16.98 3.62
C GLY A 37 -23.04 -15.66 3.04
N GLU A 38 -24.20 -15.20 3.53
CA GLU A 38 -24.87 -13.99 3.04
C GLU A 38 -24.27 -12.71 3.64
N PHE A 39 -24.17 -11.66 2.83
CA PHE A 39 -23.69 -10.33 3.22
C PHE A 39 -24.70 -9.24 2.84
N ASP A 40 -24.91 -8.28 3.73
CA ASP A 40 -25.78 -7.12 3.49
C ASP A 40 -25.02 -6.01 2.77
N ASN A 41 -23.89 -5.62 3.35
CA ASN A 41 -23.11 -4.48 2.92
C ASN A 41 -21.70 -4.94 2.55
N PHE A 42 -21.27 -4.57 1.35
CA PHE A 42 -19.91 -4.79 0.87
C PHE A 42 -19.18 -3.46 0.69
N TYR A 43 -18.03 -3.32 1.33
CA TYR A 43 -17.20 -2.13 1.29
C TYR A 43 -15.90 -2.46 0.55
N LEU A 44 -15.52 -1.61 -0.41
CA LEU A 44 -14.29 -1.74 -1.18
C LEU A 44 -13.36 -0.59 -0.83
N ASP A 45 -12.21 -0.92 -0.23
CA ASP A 45 -11.05 -0.04 -0.30
C ASP A 45 -10.46 -0.14 -1.71
N MET A 46 -10.73 0.88 -2.52
CA MET A 46 -10.38 0.88 -3.94
C MET A 46 -8.88 0.95 -4.16
N ASN A 47 -8.09 1.49 -3.21
CA ASN A 47 -6.65 1.56 -3.37
C ASN A 47 -6.01 0.17 -3.38
N GLY A 48 -6.59 -0.78 -2.63
CA GLY A 48 -6.24 -2.21 -2.69
C GLY A 48 -6.59 -2.90 -4.02
N ILE A 49 -7.38 -2.26 -4.90
CA ILE A 49 -7.72 -2.75 -6.25
C ILE A 49 -6.91 -2.00 -7.31
N ILE A 50 -6.81 -0.67 -7.20
CA ILE A 50 -6.15 0.20 -8.16
C ILE A 50 -4.68 -0.17 -8.32
N HIS A 51 -3.94 -0.36 -7.21
CA HIS A 51 -2.51 -0.66 -7.28
C HIS A 51 -2.20 -1.97 -8.04
N PRO A 52 -2.81 -3.13 -7.71
CA PRO A 52 -2.63 -4.35 -8.48
C PRO A 52 -3.08 -4.26 -9.95
N CYS A 53 -4.12 -3.47 -10.26
CA CYS A 53 -4.59 -3.30 -11.64
C CYS A 53 -3.70 -2.34 -12.46
N PHE A 54 -3.01 -1.41 -11.79
CA PHE A 54 -2.12 -0.46 -12.44
C PHE A 54 -0.74 -1.08 -12.69
N HIS A 55 -0.22 -1.87 -11.74
CA HIS A 55 1.02 -2.63 -11.90
C HIS A 55 0.76 -4.10 -11.55
N PRO A 56 0.19 -4.89 -12.46
CA PRO A 56 -0.01 -6.30 -12.23
C PRO A 56 1.35 -6.99 -12.13
N ASP A 57 1.63 -7.57 -10.97
CA ASP A 57 2.83 -8.36 -10.76
C ASP A 57 2.87 -9.53 -11.74
N GLU A 58 4.02 -9.72 -12.40
CA GLU A 58 4.32 -10.89 -13.24
C GLU A 58 3.55 -11.03 -14.56
N GLU A 59 2.74 -10.04 -14.95
CA GLU A 59 2.13 -10.05 -16.29
C GLU A 59 3.17 -9.76 -17.38
N LEU A 60 3.09 -10.54 -18.46
CA LEU A 60 3.97 -10.34 -19.63
C LEU A 60 3.67 -9.02 -20.34
N PHE A 61 2.40 -8.67 -20.42
CA PHE A 61 1.87 -7.49 -21.08
C PHE A 61 1.10 -6.64 -20.07
N PRO A 62 1.79 -5.83 -19.24
CA PRO A 62 1.13 -4.94 -18.31
C PRO A 62 0.33 -3.86 -19.05
N PRO A 63 -0.69 -3.26 -18.42
CA PRO A 63 -1.44 -2.16 -19.00
C PRO A 63 -0.53 -0.96 -19.29
N THR A 64 -0.82 -0.30 -20.40
CA THR A 64 -0.03 0.82 -20.95
C THR A 64 -0.81 2.12 -20.97
N THR A 65 -2.14 2.02 -20.93
CA THR A 65 -3.07 3.14 -20.96
C THR A 65 -3.96 3.14 -19.72
N PHE A 66 -4.50 4.30 -19.37
CA PHE A 66 -5.45 4.38 -18.26
C PHE A 66 -6.74 3.57 -18.51
N ASP A 67 -7.20 3.49 -19.75
CA ASP A 67 -8.43 2.75 -20.10
C ASP A 67 -8.27 1.23 -19.90
N GLU A 68 -7.09 0.68 -20.16
CA GLU A 68 -6.77 -0.73 -19.86
C GLU A 68 -6.81 -0.99 -18.36
N VAL A 69 -6.24 -0.08 -17.56
CA VAL A 69 -6.30 -0.13 -16.09
C VAL A 69 -7.74 -0.04 -15.60
N PHE A 70 -8.55 0.86 -16.13
CA PHE A 70 -9.96 0.99 -15.75
C PHE A 70 -10.76 -0.27 -16.06
N THR A 71 -10.50 -0.89 -17.20
CA THR A 71 -11.12 -2.17 -17.58
C THR A 71 -10.73 -3.27 -16.57
N ALA A 72 -9.44 -3.38 -16.23
CA ALA A 72 -8.98 -4.34 -15.24
C ALA A 72 -9.61 -4.10 -13.85
N ILE A 73 -9.78 -2.83 -13.44
CA ILE A 73 -10.49 -2.46 -12.20
C ILE A 73 -11.95 -2.93 -12.24
N PHE A 74 -12.65 -2.73 -13.37
CA PHE A 74 -14.06 -3.16 -13.51
C PHE A 74 -14.20 -4.69 -13.41
N ASP A 75 -13.32 -5.42 -14.10
CA ASP A 75 -13.28 -6.89 -14.05
C ASP A 75 -13.00 -7.37 -12.61
N TYR A 76 -12.09 -6.69 -11.91
CA TYR A 76 -11.77 -6.98 -10.52
C TYR A 76 -12.99 -6.77 -9.60
N ILE A 77 -13.69 -5.64 -9.72
CA ILE A 77 -14.89 -5.36 -8.91
C ILE A 77 -15.98 -6.40 -9.19
N ASP A 78 -16.22 -6.75 -10.45
CA ASP A 78 -17.20 -7.77 -10.82
C ASP A 78 -16.85 -9.13 -10.20
N HIS A 79 -15.57 -9.50 -10.20
CA HIS A 79 -15.09 -10.71 -9.56
C HIS A 79 -15.35 -10.72 -8.05
N LEU A 80 -15.01 -9.65 -7.35
CA LEU A 80 -15.29 -9.51 -5.92
C LEU A 80 -16.79 -9.52 -5.62
N PHE A 81 -17.59 -8.82 -6.43
CA PHE A 81 -19.05 -8.78 -6.29
C PHE A 81 -19.67 -10.18 -6.42
N ARG A 82 -19.12 -11.02 -7.32
CA ARG A 82 -19.53 -12.41 -7.49
C ARG A 82 -19.25 -13.29 -6.26
N ILE A 83 -18.12 -13.06 -5.58
CA ILE A 83 -17.74 -13.80 -4.37
C ILE A 83 -18.64 -13.39 -3.18
N VAL A 84 -18.86 -12.09 -2.98
CA VAL A 84 -19.53 -11.56 -1.79
C VAL A 84 -21.05 -11.51 -1.92
N ARG A 85 -21.59 -11.24 -3.12
CA ARG A 85 -23.03 -11.14 -3.41
C ARG A 85 -23.78 -10.23 -2.41
N PRO A 86 -23.41 -8.94 -2.28
CA PRO A 86 -24.09 -8.04 -1.35
C PRO A 86 -25.57 -7.87 -1.69
N THR A 87 -26.43 -7.85 -0.68
CA THR A 87 -27.88 -7.78 -0.85
C THR A 87 -28.46 -6.37 -0.69
N LYS A 88 -27.75 -5.45 -0.01
CA LYS A 88 -28.25 -4.09 0.30
C LYS A 88 -27.35 -2.98 -0.20
N LEU A 89 -26.04 -3.07 0.04
CA LEU A 89 -25.11 -1.96 -0.22
C LEU A 89 -23.80 -2.43 -0.85
N LEU A 90 -23.33 -1.68 -1.85
CA LEU A 90 -21.94 -1.64 -2.30
C LEU A 90 -21.38 -0.23 -2.05
N PHE A 91 -20.36 -0.12 -1.20
CA PHE A 91 -19.68 1.14 -0.92
C PHE A 91 -18.27 1.10 -1.50
N MET A 92 -17.97 2.01 -2.42
CA MET A 92 -16.67 2.11 -3.10
C MET A 92 -15.94 3.34 -2.58
N ALA A 93 -14.84 3.15 -1.86
CA ALA A 93 -14.06 4.22 -1.25
C ALA A 93 -12.69 4.34 -1.91
N ILE A 94 -12.45 5.46 -2.59
CA ILE A 94 -11.13 5.81 -3.11
C ILE A 94 -10.45 6.71 -2.08
N ASP A 95 -9.13 6.60 -1.89
CA ASP A 95 -8.41 7.54 -1.04
C ASP A 95 -8.61 8.97 -1.55
N GLY A 96 -8.96 9.88 -0.63
CA GLY A 96 -8.96 11.31 -0.86
C GLY A 96 -7.85 12.00 -0.10
N VAL A 97 -7.99 13.31 0.13
CA VAL A 97 -6.99 14.06 0.89
C VAL A 97 -6.91 13.53 2.33
N ALA A 98 -5.76 13.01 2.74
CA ALA A 98 -5.55 12.39 4.04
C ALA A 98 -5.16 13.44 5.11
N PRO A 99 -5.19 13.11 6.41
CA PRO A 99 -4.62 13.97 7.44
C PRO A 99 -3.10 14.12 7.31
N ARG A 100 -2.54 15.25 7.80
CA ARG A 100 -1.09 15.55 7.74
C ARG A 100 -0.22 14.44 8.30
N ALA A 101 -0.66 13.78 9.38
CA ALA A 101 0.01 12.62 9.96
C ALA A 101 0.27 11.51 8.93
N LYS A 102 -0.73 11.15 8.12
CA LYS A 102 -0.58 10.18 7.03
C LYS A 102 0.27 10.71 5.89
N MET A 103 0.10 11.98 5.53
CA MET A 103 0.78 12.57 4.37
C MET A 103 2.31 12.46 4.43
N ASN A 104 2.92 12.52 5.63
CA ASN A 104 4.37 12.35 5.78
C ASN A 104 4.83 10.93 5.43
N GLN A 105 4.10 9.90 5.89
CA GLN A 105 4.35 8.50 5.52
C GLN A 105 4.18 8.32 4.01
N GLN A 106 3.12 8.90 3.48
CA GLN A 106 2.77 8.90 2.07
C GLN A 106 3.83 9.57 1.20
N ARG A 107 4.44 10.67 1.66
CA ARG A 107 5.56 11.34 0.98
C ARG A 107 6.83 10.50 0.99
N ALA A 108 7.20 9.94 2.14
CA ALA A 108 8.37 9.07 2.24
C ALA A 108 8.27 7.87 1.29
N ARG A 109 7.09 7.25 1.18
CA ARG A 109 6.84 6.15 0.22
C ARG A 109 7.05 6.57 -1.24
N ARG A 110 6.61 7.76 -1.64
CA ARG A 110 6.71 8.25 -3.04
C ARG A 110 8.13 8.64 -3.44
N TYR A 111 8.88 9.26 -2.53
CA TYR A 111 10.31 9.52 -2.76
C TYR A 111 11.11 8.22 -2.90
N LYS A 112 10.76 7.23 -2.08
CA LYS A 112 11.38 5.92 -2.12
C LYS A 112 11.03 5.17 -3.41
N SER A 113 9.78 5.21 -3.87
CA SER A 113 9.36 4.55 -5.11
C SER A 113 10.09 5.13 -6.33
N VAL A 114 10.33 6.45 -6.37
CA VAL A 114 11.15 7.08 -7.42
C VAL A 114 12.59 6.60 -7.38
N LYS A 115 13.21 6.57 -6.20
CA LYS A 115 14.60 6.09 -6.04
C LYS A 115 14.72 4.62 -6.47
N GLU A 116 13.76 3.77 -6.09
CA GLU A 116 13.67 2.37 -6.49
C GLU A 116 13.44 2.21 -8.00
N SER A 117 12.53 2.99 -8.59
CA SER A 117 12.25 2.98 -10.04
C SER A 117 13.46 3.40 -10.86
N ARG A 118 14.22 4.41 -10.40
CA ARG A 118 15.48 4.85 -11.02
C ARG A 118 16.51 3.71 -11.05
N VAL A 119 16.70 3.03 -9.91
CA VAL A 119 17.60 1.87 -9.83
C VAL A 119 17.11 0.75 -10.74
N ALA A 120 15.81 0.45 -10.74
CA ALA A 120 15.22 -0.59 -11.58
C ALA A 120 15.45 -0.33 -13.07
N LYS A 121 15.27 0.91 -13.55
CA LYS A 121 15.52 1.29 -14.95
C LYS A 121 16.97 1.09 -15.37
N ILE A 122 17.93 1.47 -14.51
CA ILE A 122 19.36 1.31 -14.79
C ILE A 122 19.71 -0.19 -14.92
N GLU A 123 19.23 -1.02 -13.98
CA GLU A 123 19.49 -2.47 -14.04
C GLU A 123 18.76 -3.15 -15.20
N GLU A 124 17.55 -2.71 -15.53
CA GLU A 124 16.80 -3.21 -16.67
C GLU A 124 17.58 -2.97 -17.97
N GLN A 125 18.10 -1.75 -18.18
CA GLN A 125 18.89 -1.41 -19.36
C GLN A 125 20.18 -2.24 -19.45
N ARG A 126 20.89 -2.40 -18.33
CA ARG A 126 22.10 -3.23 -18.27
C ARG A 126 21.79 -4.68 -18.61
N LEU A 127 20.77 -5.26 -17.99
CA LEU A 127 20.40 -6.67 -18.22
C LEU A 127 19.89 -6.90 -19.65
N ARG A 128 19.21 -5.91 -20.25
CA ARG A 128 18.80 -5.98 -21.67
C ARG A 128 20.01 -6.06 -22.59
N PHE A 129 21.03 -5.25 -22.35
CA PHE A 129 22.29 -5.31 -23.10
C PHE A 129 22.97 -6.68 -22.94
N GLU A 130 22.98 -7.25 -21.74
CA GLU A 130 23.53 -8.60 -21.51
C GLU A 130 22.77 -9.71 -22.29
N PHE A 131 21.43 -9.60 -22.37
CA PHE A 131 20.60 -10.52 -23.16
C PHE A 131 20.83 -10.36 -24.68
N GLU A 132 20.96 -9.12 -25.16
CA GLU A 132 21.27 -8.82 -26.56
C GLU A 132 22.61 -9.44 -26.98
N GLN A 133 23.65 -9.33 -26.14
CA GLN A 133 24.95 -9.94 -26.38
C GLN A 133 24.93 -11.47 -26.38
N GLN A 134 23.93 -12.07 -25.72
CA GLN A 134 23.68 -13.53 -25.73
C GLN A 134 22.82 -13.96 -26.93
N GLY A 135 22.39 -13.03 -27.79
CA GLY A 135 21.46 -13.31 -28.88
C GLY A 135 20.03 -13.63 -28.40
N LYS A 136 19.66 -13.25 -27.17
CA LYS A 136 18.33 -13.45 -26.60
C LYS A 136 17.49 -12.19 -26.78
N GLU A 137 16.62 -12.19 -27.79
CA GLU A 137 15.66 -11.10 -27.98
C GLU A 137 14.58 -11.12 -26.88
N VAL A 138 14.27 -9.93 -26.35
CA VAL A 138 13.25 -9.70 -25.32
C VAL A 138 12.24 -8.66 -25.81
N LEU A 139 11.04 -8.64 -25.23
CA LEU A 139 10.02 -7.64 -25.60
C LEU A 139 10.54 -6.20 -25.42
N PRO A 140 10.22 -5.30 -26.36
CA PRO A 140 10.71 -3.91 -26.34
C PRO A 140 10.14 -3.13 -25.15
N ILE A 141 10.86 -2.07 -24.76
CA ILE A 141 10.35 -1.08 -23.80
C ILE A 141 9.28 -0.24 -24.51
N LEU A 142 8.15 -0.06 -23.85
CA LEU A 142 7.07 0.79 -24.35
C LEU A 142 7.34 2.23 -23.93
N GLU A 143 7.88 3.04 -24.85
CA GLU A 143 8.37 4.40 -24.58
C GLU A 143 7.27 5.42 -24.20
N HIS A 144 5.99 5.06 -24.36
CA HIS A 144 4.84 5.97 -24.16
C HIS A 144 3.74 5.41 -23.25
N SER A 145 4.11 4.71 -22.17
CA SER A 145 3.14 4.23 -21.18
C SER A 145 2.66 5.35 -20.25
N GLU A 146 1.34 5.59 -20.22
CA GLU A 146 0.68 6.45 -19.23
C GLU A 146 0.79 5.88 -17.79
N VAL A 147 1.14 4.59 -17.69
CA VAL A 147 1.09 3.76 -16.48
C VAL A 147 2.51 3.55 -15.91
N SER A 148 3.47 4.38 -16.31
CA SER A 148 4.88 4.24 -15.90
C SER A 148 5.19 4.79 -14.50
N ASP A 149 4.38 5.72 -13.98
CA ASP A 149 4.57 6.31 -12.65
C ASP A 149 3.38 6.02 -11.73
N SER A 150 3.61 5.17 -10.72
CA SER A 150 2.62 4.86 -9.68
C SER A 150 2.18 6.05 -8.83
N ASN A 151 2.98 7.13 -8.76
CA ASN A 151 2.68 8.29 -7.93
C ASN A 151 1.45 9.07 -8.44
N VAL A 152 1.00 8.81 -9.68
CA VAL A 152 -0.26 9.34 -10.22
C VAL A 152 -1.49 8.78 -9.50
N ILE A 153 -1.36 7.71 -8.72
CA ILE A 153 -2.40 7.19 -7.81
C ILE A 153 -2.42 8.06 -6.54
N THR A 154 -2.75 9.33 -6.72
CA THR A 154 -2.83 10.33 -5.66
C THR A 154 -3.99 11.30 -5.95
N PRO A 155 -4.80 11.69 -4.96
CA PRO A 155 -5.87 12.67 -5.15
C PRO A 155 -5.39 13.95 -5.82
N GLY A 156 -6.16 14.44 -6.79
CA GLY A 156 -5.82 15.65 -7.55
C GLY A 156 -5.06 15.40 -8.86
N THR A 157 -4.68 14.16 -9.19
CA THR A 157 -4.04 13.83 -10.47
C THR A 157 -5.06 13.63 -11.60
N VAL A 158 -4.59 13.68 -12.85
CA VAL A 158 -5.46 13.46 -14.03
C VAL A 158 -6.03 12.05 -13.99
N PHE A 159 -5.20 11.07 -13.62
CA PHE A 159 -5.59 9.68 -13.47
C PHE A 159 -6.79 9.51 -12.52
N MET A 160 -6.72 10.07 -11.30
CA MET A 160 -7.79 9.91 -10.31
C MET A 160 -9.10 10.60 -10.75
N HIS A 161 -9.01 11.73 -11.47
CA HIS A 161 -10.18 12.40 -12.05
C HIS A 161 -10.85 11.55 -13.13
N LYS A 162 -10.05 11.00 -14.07
CA LYS A 162 -10.55 10.09 -15.12
C LYS A 162 -11.14 8.81 -14.51
N LEU A 163 -10.46 8.22 -13.52
CA LEU A 163 -10.94 7.04 -12.79
C LEU A 163 -12.30 7.28 -12.14
N SER A 164 -12.48 8.44 -11.50
CA SER A 164 -13.76 8.80 -10.85
C SER A 164 -14.91 8.83 -11.87
N LYS A 165 -14.69 9.46 -13.03
CA LYS A 165 -15.67 9.48 -14.14
C LYS A 165 -15.92 8.08 -14.72
N ALA A 166 -14.87 7.26 -14.85
CA ALA A 166 -14.97 5.91 -15.36
C ALA A 166 -15.78 5.00 -14.42
N LEU A 167 -15.59 5.13 -13.10
CA LEU A 167 -16.35 4.39 -12.09
C LEU A 167 -17.82 4.80 -12.06
N GLU A 168 -18.14 6.09 -12.19
CA GLU A 168 -19.53 6.54 -12.33
C GLU A 168 -20.21 5.90 -13.53
N TYR A 169 -19.52 5.87 -14.68
CA TYR A 169 -20.00 5.18 -15.88
C TYR A 169 -20.21 3.68 -15.62
N TYR A 170 -19.24 3.01 -15.01
CA TYR A 170 -19.31 1.58 -14.68
C TYR A 170 -20.50 1.25 -13.76
N ILE A 171 -20.72 2.04 -12.70
CA ILE A 171 -21.85 1.85 -11.78
C ILE A 171 -23.18 1.99 -12.54
N HIS A 172 -23.31 3.02 -13.37
CA HIS A 172 -24.51 3.20 -14.20
C HIS A 172 -24.70 2.06 -15.18
N LEU A 173 -23.63 1.57 -15.81
CA LEU A 173 -23.69 0.43 -16.72
C LEU A 173 -24.18 -0.82 -15.98
N ARG A 174 -23.61 -1.16 -14.83
CA ARG A 174 -23.97 -2.36 -14.05
C ARG A 174 -25.39 -2.28 -13.51
N LEU A 175 -25.81 -1.16 -12.93
CA LEU A 175 -27.20 -0.97 -12.46
C LEU A 175 -28.24 -1.20 -13.57
N ASN A 176 -27.93 -0.82 -14.83
CA ASN A 176 -28.86 -0.94 -15.95
C ASN A 176 -28.80 -2.29 -16.70
N SER A 177 -27.62 -2.92 -16.73
CA SER A 177 -27.38 -4.15 -17.50
C SER A 177 -27.50 -5.42 -16.66
N ASP A 178 -27.09 -5.36 -15.39
CA ASP A 178 -26.98 -6.51 -14.51
C ASP A 178 -28.13 -6.58 -13.50
N PRO A 179 -29.01 -7.59 -13.57
CA PRO A 179 -30.09 -7.77 -12.60
C PRO A 179 -29.62 -7.86 -11.15
N ARG A 180 -28.39 -8.34 -10.91
CA ARG A 180 -27.82 -8.52 -9.57
C ARG A 180 -27.62 -7.19 -8.83
N TRP A 181 -27.40 -6.11 -9.57
CA TRP A 181 -27.18 -4.78 -9.00
C TRP A 181 -28.47 -4.01 -8.71
N ARG A 182 -29.62 -4.46 -9.22
CA ARG A 182 -30.88 -3.67 -9.17
C ARG A 182 -31.39 -3.38 -7.77
N ASN A 183 -31.15 -4.30 -6.84
CA ASN A 183 -31.61 -4.19 -5.46
C ASN A 183 -30.50 -3.70 -4.51
N VAL A 184 -29.32 -3.36 -5.05
CA VAL A 184 -28.16 -2.92 -4.28
C VAL A 184 -28.02 -1.41 -4.43
N GLU A 185 -28.00 -0.70 -3.30
CA GLU A 185 -27.58 0.70 -3.27
C GLU A 185 -26.08 0.78 -3.51
N VAL A 186 -25.63 1.65 -4.41
CA VAL A 186 -24.21 1.86 -4.67
C VAL A 186 -23.80 3.25 -4.21
N ILE A 187 -22.76 3.33 -3.38
CA ILE A 187 -22.19 4.59 -2.90
C ILE A 187 -20.77 4.72 -3.42
N LEU A 188 -20.47 5.80 -4.14
CA LEU A 188 -19.12 6.13 -4.59
C LEU A 188 -18.59 7.32 -3.78
N SER A 189 -17.52 7.08 -3.04
CA SER A 189 -16.76 8.11 -2.35
C SER A 189 -15.42 8.29 -3.06
N ASP A 190 -15.37 9.21 -4.01
CA ASP A 190 -14.21 9.47 -4.87
C ASP A 190 -13.04 10.16 -4.15
N ALA A 191 -11.98 10.44 -4.91
CA ALA A 191 -10.75 11.07 -4.41
C ALA A 191 -10.93 12.56 -4.04
N ASN A 192 -12.01 13.22 -4.50
CA ASN A 192 -12.34 14.58 -4.15
C ASN A 192 -13.13 14.69 -2.84
N VAL A 193 -13.60 13.57 -2.29
CA VAL A 193 -14.07 13.47 -0.89
C VAL A 193 -12.86 13.31 0.04
N PRO A 194 -12.62 14.18 1.04
CA PRO A 194 -11.48 14.06 1.95
C PRO A 194 -11.53 12.81 2.83
N GLY A 195 -10.35 12.33 3.26
CA GLY A 195 -10.16 11.15 4.10
C GLY A 195 -9.54 9.96 3.35
N GLU A 196 -8.97 9.02 4.09
CA GLU A 196 -8.52 7.73 3.58
C GLU A 196 -9.72 6.82 3.32
N GLY A 197 -9.67 5.96 2.31
CA GLY A 197 -10.75 5.09 1.87
C GLY A 197 -11.30 4.23 3.00
N GLU A 198 -10.41 3.58 3.74
CA GLU A 198 -10.76 2.80 4.94
C GLU A 198 -11.49 3.64 5.99
N HIS A 199 -11.02 4.87 6.29
CA HIS A 199 -11.66 5.73 7.29
C HIS A 199 -12.98 6.35 6.79
N LYS A 200 -13.16 6.56 5.48
CA LYS A 200 -14.46 6.93 4.91
C LYS A 200 -15.49 5.83 5.11
N ILE A 201 -15.08 4.57 4.90
CA ILE A 201 -15.91 3.38 5.15
C ILE A 201 -16.29 3.32 6.64
N MET A 202 -15.31 3.39 7.54
CA MET A 202 -15.57 3.30 8.98
C MET A 202 -16.48 4.45 9.47
N SER A 203 -16.28 5.66 8.95
CA SER A 203 -17.15 6.81 9.25
C SER A 203 -18.59 6.57 8.80
N TYR A 204 -18.79 5.97 7.62
CA TYR A 204 -20.11 5.59 7.14
C TYR A 204 -20.77 4.53 8.02
N ILE A 205 -20.03 3.50 8.44
CA ILE A 205 -20.54 2.44 9.33
C ILE A 205 -20.99 3.04 10.67
N ARG A 206 -20.16 3.90 11.28
CA ARG A 206 -20.50 4.61 12.53
C ARG A 206 -21.75 5.49 12.36
N TYR A 207 -21.85 6.22 11.25
CA TYR A 207 -23.03 7.03 10.93
C TYR A 207 -24.32 6.21 10.79
N ARG A 208 -24.25 5.05 10.13
CA ARG A 208 -25.41 4.15 9.99
C ARG A 208 -25.84 3.57 11.33
N ARG A 209 -24.88 3.22 12.18
CA ARG A 209 -25.13 2.71 13.54
C ARG A 209 -25.83 3.76 14.42
N SER A 210 -25.47 5.04 14.30
CA SER A 210 -26.12 6.12 15.08
C SER A 210 -27.50 6.52 14.55
N SER A 211 -27.73 6.44 13.24
CA SER A 211 -28.94 6.99 12.59
C SER A 211 -30.08 5.98 12.42
N SER A 212 -29.77 4.72 12.14
CA SER A 212 -30.76 3.68 11.81
C SER A 212 -30.13 2.29 11.98
N CYS A 213 -30.03 1.82 13.22
CA CYS A 213 -29.41 0.53 13.52
C CYS A 213 -30.38 -0.61 13.16
N VAL A 214 -30.08 -1.36 12.09
CA VAL A 214 -30.64 -2.71 11.92
C VAL A 214 -29.66 -3.65 12.61
N PRO A 215 -29.99 -4.20 13.80
CA PRO A 215 -29.10 -5.11 14.51
C PRO A 215 -28.81 -6.32 13.61
N ASN A 216 -27.58 -6.85 13.71
CA ASN A 216 -27.10 -8.01 12.93
C ASN A 216 -26.94 -7.78 11.41
N THR A 217 -26.70 -6.53 10.99
CA THR A 217 -26.27 -6.27 9.61
C THR A 217 -24.93 -6.97 9.37
N ARG A 218 -24.81 -7.68 8.24
CA ARG A 218 -23.60 -8.43 7.87
C ARG A 218 -22.71 -7.62 6.96
N HIS A 219 -21.52 -7.32 7.43
CA HIS A 219 -20.54 -6.47 6.78
C HIS A 219 -19.40 -7.29 6.18
N CYS A 220 -19.05 -7.01 4.93
CA CYS A 220 -17.83 -7.50 4.30
C CYS A 220 -17.00 -6.29 3.84
N LEU A 221 -15.72 -6.25 4.19
CA LEU A 221 -14.77 -5.23 3.75
C LEU A 221 -13.66 -5.88 2.93
N TYR A 222 -13.41 -5.40 1.71
CA TYR A 222 -12.26 -5.83 0.93
C TYR A 222 -11.07 -4.91 1.16
N GLY A 223 -9.90 -5.50 1.43
CA GLY A 223 -8.62 -4.80 1.44
C GLY A 223 -7.50 -5.65 2.03
N LEU A 224 -6.25 -5.25 1.78
CA LEU A 224 -5.08 -6.02 2.21
C LEU A 224 -4.50 -5.51 3.54
N ASP A 225 -4.75 -4.26 3.91
CA ASP A 225 -4.07 -3.58 5.01
C ASP A 225 -4.41 -4.17 6.39
N ALA A 226 -3.41 -4.22 7.27
CA ALA A 226 -3.57 -4.75 8.63
C ALA A 226 -4.43 -3.84 9.50
N ASP A 227 -4.42 -2.53 9.22
CA ASP A 227 -5.22 -1.53 9.93
C ASP A 227 -6.71 -1.81 9.76
N LEU A 228 -7.15 -2.43 8.66
CA LEU A 228 -8.54 -2.83 8.44
C LEU A 228 -9.04 -3.81 9.51
N ILE A 229 -8.19 -4.70 10.04
CA ILE A 229 -8.56 -5.63 11.11
C ILE A 229 -8.85 -4.86 12.40
N MET A 230 -7.99 -3.89 12.72
CA MET A 230 -8.16 -3.03 13.90
C MET A 230 -9.38 -2.12 13.77
N LEU A 231 -9.58 -1.53 12.59
CA LEU A 231 -10.74 -0.70 12.29
C LEU A 231 -12.04 -1.51 12.35
N ALA A 232 -12.05 -2.74 11.82
CA ALA A 232 -13.19 -3.63 11.89
C ALA A 232 -13.54 -3.99 13.35
N LEU A 233 -12.55 -4.32 14.18
CA LEU A 233 -12.74 -4.52 15.63
C LEU A 233 -13.32 -3.27 16.32
N ALA A 234 -12.83 -2.08 15.95
CA ALA A 234 -13.27 -0.79 16.49
C ALA A 234 -14.72 -0.43 16.13
N THR A 235 -15.29 -1.02 15.06
CA THR A 235 -16.70 -0.75 14.68
C THR A 235 -17.72 -1.27 15.69
N LYS A 236 -17.35 -2.29 16.49
CA LYS A 236 -18.24 -3.00 17.41
C LYS A 236 -19.46 -3.62 16.72
N GLU A 237 -19.34 -3.92 15.42
CA GLU A 237 -20.33 -4.70 14.68
C GLU A 237 -20.05 -6.20 14.89
N ILE A 238 -21.12 -6.95 15.16
CA ILE A 238 -21.01 -8.39 15.47
C ILE A 238 -20.60 -9.16 14.22
N HIS A 239 -21.33 -9.00 13.11
CA HIS A 239 -21.11 -9.75 11.88
C HIS A 239 -20.26 -8.96 10.89
N PHE A 240 -18.95 -8.93 11.14
CA PHE A 240 -17.98 -8.28 10.26
C PHE A 240 -16.94 -9.27 9.73
N SER A 241 -16.75 -9.31 8.41
CA SER A 241 -15.69 -10.07 7.75
C SER A 241 -14.81 -9.17 6.90
N ILE A 242 -13.53 -9.52 6.77
CA ILE A 242 -12.60 -8.88 5.83
C ILE A 242 -12.24 -9.88 4.75
N LEU A 243 -12.49 -9.54 3.48
CA LEU A 243 -12.08 -10.31 2.31
C LEU A 243 -10.71 -9.83 1.82
N ARG A 244 -9.80 -10.76 1.55
CA ARG A 244 -8.46 -10.46 1.04
C ARG A 244 -7.91 -11.57 0.15
N GLU A 245 -6.86 -11.26 -0.61
CA GLU A 245 -6.10 -12.24 -1.38
C GLU A 245 -5.22 -13.11 -0.45
N ASP A 246 -5.11 -14.41 -0.74
CA ASP A 246 -4.25 -15.36 -0.01
C ASP A 246 -2.82 -15.35 -0.58
N VAL A 247 -2.08 -14.30 -0.21
CA VAL A 247 -0.69 -14.08 -0.63
C VAL A 247 0.24 -15.24 -0.22
N ILE A 248 -0.09 -15.99 0.83
CA ILE A 248 0.77 -17.07 1.35
C ILE A 248 0.64 -18.32 0.48
N LYS A 249 -0.57 -18.70 0.07
CA LYS A 249 -0.76 -19.84 -0.84
C LYS A 249 -0.24 -19.53 -2.24
N GLU A 250 -0.37 -18.29 -2.73
CA GLU A 250 0.17 -17.88 -4.03
C GLU A 250 1.70 -18.05 -4.09
N GLN A 251 2.43 -17.56 -3.08
CA GLN A 251 3.89 -17.74 -2.99
C GLN A 251 4.31 -19.22 -2.94
N LYS A 252 3.54 -20.07 -2.26
CA LYS A 252 3.82 -21.52 -2.19
C LYS A 252 3.52 -22.23 -3.51
N GLN A 253 2.42 -21.88 -4.19
CA GLN A 253 2.07 -22.44 -5.49
C GLN A 253 3.11 -22.05 -6.55
N GLU A 254 3.62 -20.81 -6.53
CA GLU A 254 4.70 -20.37 -7.40
C GLU A 254 5.99 -21.18 -7.17
N GLN A 255 6.39 -21.38 -5.92
CA GLN A 255 7.57 -22.19 -5.58
C GLN A 255 7.43 -23.64 -6.03
N LEU A 256 6.26 -24.26 -5.82
CA LEU A 256 5.98 -25.63 -6.28
C LEU A 256 5.93 -25.73 -7.81
N SER A 257 5.33 -24.77 -8.49
CA SER A 257 5.25 -24.76 -9.97
C SER A 257 6.63 -24.61 -10.61
N THR A 258 7.48 -23.77 -10.01
CA THR A 258 8.89 -23.58 -10.43
C THR A 258 9.71 -24.84 -10.18
N PHE A 259 9.51 -25.50 -9.04
CA PHE A 259 10.19 -26.75 -8.70
C PHE A 259 9.80 -27.94 -9.60
N LEU A 260 8.53 -28.04 -9.97
CA LEU A 260 8.04 -29.07 -10.91
C LEU A 260 8.51 -28.83 -12.34
N ALA A 261 8.63 -27.56 -12.75
CA ALA A 261 9.22 -27.19 -14.04
C ALA A 261 10.72 -27.51 -14.10
N SER A 262 11.46 -27.32 -13.00
CA SER A 262 12.90 -27.63 -12.94
C SER A 262 13.23 -29.12 -12.79
N THR A 263 12.25 -29.97 -12.47
CA THR A 263 12.47 -31.42 -12.28
C THR A 263 12.01 -32.28 -13.45
N SER A 264 11.47 -31.67 -14.51
CA SER A 264 11.00 -32.36 -15.72
C SER A 264 12.00 -32.32 -16.88
N GLU A 265 13.28 -32.61 -16.60
CA GLU A 265 14.23 -33.08 -17.61
C GLU A 265 14.43 -34.60 -17.46
N LYS A 266 13.42 -35.37 -17.86
CA LYS A 266 13.54 -36.72 -18.48
C LYS A 266 12.17 -37.40 -18.46
N GLU A 267 11.84 -37.98 -19.61
CA GLU A 267 10.67 -38.79 -19.92
C GLU A 267 9.36 -38.03 -20.17
N LYS A 268 9.02 -37.88 -21.45
CA LYS A 268 7.65 -37.59 -21.92
C LYS A 268 6.83 -38.88 -21.87
N PRO A 269 5.79 -39.03 -21.03
CA PRO A 269 4.77 -40.03 -21.28
C PRO A 269 3.74 -39.44 -22.24
N ILE A 270 3.46 -40.20 -23.30
CA ILE A 270 2.33 -40.02 -24.20
C ILE A 270 1.07 -40.30 -23.37
N PHE A 271 0.48 -39.28 -22.75
CA PHE A 271 -0.87 -39.38 -22.21
C PHE A 271 -1.74 -38.28 -22.80
N SER A 272 -2.77 -38.72 -23.52
CA SER A 272 -3.73 -37.94 -24.29
C SER A 272 -4.43 -36.88 -23.43
N SER A 273 -3.92 -35.65 -23.48
CA SER A 273 -4.51 -34.49 -22.83
C SER A 273 -4.79 -33.37 -23.84
N ARG A 274 -5.38 -33.71 -24.99
CA ARG A 274 -5.89 -32.73 -25.98
C ARG A 274 -7.21 -32.06 -25.56
N GLN A 275 -7.65 -32.21 -24.30
CA GLN A 275 -8.94 -31.70 -23.82
C GLN A 275 -8.87 -30.81 -22.56
N ARG A 276 -7.68 -30.38 -22.12
CA ARG A 276 -7.55 -29.35 -21.06
C ARG A 276 -6.74 -28.09 -21.44
N PHE A 277 -6.26 -28.01 -22.68
CA PHE A 277 -5.62 -26.82 -23.25
C PHE A 277 -6.52 -26.11 -24.27
N LYS A 278 -7.83 -26.08 -24.00
CA LYS A 278 -8.79 -25.28 -24.76
C LYS A 278 -9.54 -24.35 -23.81
N THR A 279 -8.78 -23.45 -23.20
CA THR A 279 -9.32 -22.27 -22.53
C THR A 279 -8.75 -21.05 -23.24
N LEU A 280 -9.54 -20.55 -24.20
CA LEU A 280 -9.68 -19.16 -24.61
C LEU A 280 -8.39 -18.38 -24.89
N LEU A 281 -7.82 -18.59 -26.09
CA LEU A 281 -7.03 -17.58 -26.82
C LEU A 281 -7.99 -16.63 -27.57
N THR A 282 -8.91 -16.02 -26.83
CA THR A 282 -9.71 -14.88 -27.27
C THR A 282 -9.61 -13.87 -26.14
N ASP A 283 -8.93 -12.76 -26.41
CA ASP A 283 -8.38 -11.76 -25.48
C ASP A 283 -7.26 -12.29 -24.58
N GLY A 284 -6.02 -11.87 -24.88
CA GLY A 284 -4.76 -12.32 -24.27
C GLY A 284 -4.55 -11.99 -22.78
N ARG A 285 -5.59 -12.05 -21.95
CA ARG A 285 -5.53 -11.89 -20.49
C ARG A 285 -5.71 -13.24 -19.82
N VAL A 286 -4.61 -13.91 -19.51
CA VAL A 286 -4.64 -15.07 -18.59
C VAL A 286 -4.82 -14.50 -17.18
N ILE A 287 -6.06 -14.29 -16.74
CA ILE A 287 -6.32 -13.99 -15.33
C ILE A 287 -5.93 -15.25 -14.55
N ARG A 288 -4.75 -15.23 -13.91
CA ARG A 288 -4.38 -16.25 -12.91
C ARG A 288 -5.50 -16.27 -11.87
N LYS A 289 -6.06 -17.46 -11.59
CA LYS A 289 -7.16 -17.60 -10.65
C LYS A 289 -6.64 -17.34 -9.23
N LYS A 290 -6.71 -16.08 -8.79
CA LYS A 290 -6.35 -15.65 -7.43
C LYS A 290 -7.23 -16.37 -6.41
N THR A 291 -6.64 -16.69 -5.27
CA THR A 291 -7.38 -17.31 -4.16
C THR A 291 -7.65 -16.26 -3.09
N TYR A 292 -8.87 -16.31 -2.54
CA TYR A 292 -9.31 -15.35 -1.53
C TYR A 292 -9.60 -16.04 -0.20
N GLU A 293 -9.60 -15.25 0.86
CA GLU A 293 -9.93 -15.67 2.22
C GLU A 293 -10.70 -14.59 2.96
N PHE A 294 -11.51 -15.02 3.92
CA PHE A 294 -12.23 -14.18 4.87
C PHE A 294 -11.55 -14.23 6.23
N ILE A 295 -11.37 -13.07 6.84
CA ILE A 295 -11.06 -12.93 8.27
C ILE A 295 -12.38 -12.59 8.97
N ASN A 296 -12.87 -13.52 9.78
CA ASN A 296 -14.11 -13.38 10.54
C ASN A 296 -13.83 -12.68 11.88
N ILE A 297 -14.27 -11.43 12.01
CA ILE A 297 -13.98 -10.60 13.17
C ILE A 297 -14.71 -11.11 14.41
N TRP A 298 -15.91 -11.69 14.29
CA TRP A 298 -16.59 -12.30 15.44
C TRP A 298 -15.78 -13.43 16.07
N THR A 299 -15.20 -14.32 15.27
CA THR A 299 -14.34 -15.41 15.77
C THR A 299 -13.06 -14.85 16.36
N LEU A 300 -12.49 -13.78 15.78
CA LEU A 300 -11.34 -13.09 16.37
C LEU A 300 -11.68 -12.48 17.74
N ARG A 301 -12.87 -11.90 17.92
CA ARG A 301 -13.33 -11.36 19.21
C ARG A 301 -13.43 -12.45 20.28
N GLU A 302 -13.97 -13.63 19.94
CA GLU A 302 -14.00 -14.79 20.84
C GLU A 302 -12.58 -15.22 21.25
N TYR A 303 -11.64 -15.24 20.30
CA TYR A 303 -10.23 -15.52 20.61
C TYR A 303 -9.63 -14.49 21.56
N LEU A 304 -9.85 -13.19 21.29
CA LEU A 304 -9.32 -12.11 22.13
C LEU A 304 -9.93 -12.14 23.53
N GLU A 305 -11.23 -12.43 23.65
CA GLU A 305 -11.87 -12.65 24.95
C GLU A 305 -11.14 -13.74 25.72
N LEU A 306 -10.92 -14.91 25.12
CA LEU A 306 -10.27 -16.02 25.81
C LEU A 306 -8.79 -15.75 26.15
N ASP A 307 -8.04 -15.11 25.25
CA ASP A 307 -6.59 -14.91 25.41
C ASP A 307 -6.26 -13.74 26.36
N MET A 308 -7.08 -12.69 26.35
CA MET A 308 -6.83 -11.46 27.12
C MET A 308 -7.61 -11.40 28.44
N LYS A 309 -8.60 -12.27 28.66
CA LYS A 309 -9.37 -12.27 29.90
C LYS A 309 -8.45 -12.48 31.11
N PRO A 310 -8.40 -11.52 32.04
CA PRO A 310 -7.59 -11.63 33.24
C PRO A 310 -8.16 -12.72 34.15
N GLN A 311 -7.28 -13.44 34.88
CA GLN A 311 -7.67 -14.43 35.90
C GLN A 311 -8.23 -13.77 37.18
N SER A 312 -8.97 -12.69 37.03
CA SER A 312 -9.66 -11.97 38.11
C SER A 312 -11.13 -12.37 38.10
N GLY A 313 -11.72 -12.68 39.26
CA GLY A 313 -13.15 -13.03 39.39
C GLY A 313 -14.13 -11.88 39.12
N CYS A 314 -13.71 -10.84 38.40
CA CYS A 314 -14.55 -9.72 37.98
C CYS A 314 -15.18 -10.04 36.62
N ASP A 315 -16.43 -9.64 36.43
CA ASP A 315 -17.08 -9.66 35.12
C ASP A 315 -16.43 -8.56 34.25
N VAL A 316 -15.67 -8.96 33.23
CA VAL A 316 -14.93 -8.02 32.38
C VAL A 316 -15.65 -7.91 31.04
N ASP A 317 -15.98 -6.67 30.66
CA ASP A 317 -16.62 -6.35 29.39
C ASP A 317 -15.67 -6.65 28.21
N VAL A 318 -16.09 -7.57 27.34
CA VAL A 318 -15.35 -7.98 26.14
C VAL A 318 -15.08 -6.80 25.22
N GLU A 319 -16.03 -5.86 25.09
CA GLU A 319 -15.85 -4.67 24.24
C GLU A 319 -14.68 -3.81 24.74
N ARG A 320 -14.53 -3.71 26.06
CA ARG A 320 -13.45 -2.94 26.69
C ARG A 320 -12.09 -3.62 26.55
N ILE A 321 -12.05 -4.95 26.59
CA ILE A 321 -10.82 -5.73 26.32
C ILE A 321 -10.38 -5.51 24.86
N VAL A 322 -11.32 -5.56 23.92
CA VAL A 322 -11.03 -5.34 22.49
C VAL A 322 -10.54 -3.89 22.25
N ASP A 323 -11.17 -2.90 22.90
CA ASP A 323 -10.71 -1.51 22.83
C ASP A 323 -9.27 -1.35 23.36
N ASP A 324 -8.95 -1.98 24.50
CA ASP A 324 -7.60 -2.01 25.07
C ASP A 324 -6.61 -2.74 24.15
N PHE A 325 -7.01 -3.85 23.51
CA PHE A 325 -6.19 -4.58 22.55
C PHE A 325 -5.77 -3.70 21.36
N ILE A 326 -6.73 -2.99 20.77
CA ILE A 326 -6.46 -2.06 19.67
C ILE A 326 -5.46 -0.99 20.13
N PHE A 327 -5.67 -0.43 21.33
CA PHE A 327 -4.78 0.59 21.87
C PHE A 327 -3.35 0.09 22.13
N ILE A 328 -3.16 -1.10 22.72
CA ILE A 328 -1.81 -1.64 22.94
C ILE A 328 -1.09 -1.96 21.63
N CYS A 329 -1.82 -2.34 20.59
CA CYS A 329 -1.23 -2.58 19.27
C CYS A 329 -0.64 -1.32 18.65
N PHE A 330 -1.09 -0.11 19.01
CA PHE A 330 -0.50 1.14 18.52
C PHE A 330 1.00 1.28 18.85
N PHE A 331 1.48 0.69 19.96
CA PHE A 331 2.89 0.72 20.35
C PHE A 331 3.82 -0.09 19.43
N THR A 332 3.27 -1.04 18.67
CA THR A 332 4.03 -1.82 17.67
C THR A 332 4.33 -1.01 16.40
N GLY A 333 3.83 0.23 16.33
CA GLY A 333 3.98 1.18 15.23
C GLY A 333 2.82 1.11 14.23
N ASN A 334 2.41 2.24 13.71
CA ASN A 334 1.35 2.39 12.72
C ASN A 334 1.78 3.43 11.66
N ASP A 335 0.88 3.83 10.77
CA ASP A 335 1.23 4.79 9.72
C ASP A 335 1.49 6.22 10.22
N PHE A 336 1.10 6.54 11.46
CA PHE A 336 1.16 7.87 12.04
C PHE A 336 2.30 8.01 13.06
N LEU A 337 2.67 6.91 13.71
CA LEU A 337 3.70 6.85 14.74
C LEU A 337 4.74 5.77 14.44
N PRO A 338 6.04 6.09 14.58
CA PRO A 338 7.08 5.09 14.49
C PRO A 338 6.93 4.04 15.61
N ARG A 339 7.36 2.82 15.31
CA ARG A 339 7.39 1.73 16.29
C ARG A 339 8.31 2.08 17.46
N ILE A 340 7.99 1.57 18.64
CA ILE A 340 8.95 1.54 19.75
C ILE A 340 10.07 0.55 19.41
N PRO A 341 11.37 0.91 19.55
CA PRO A 341 12.48 0.07 19.10
C PRO A 341 12.51 -1.36 19.66
N SER A 342 12.04 -1.54 20.90
CA SER A 342 11.96 -2.81 21.61
C SER A 342 10.78 -3.70 21.21
N ILE A 343 9.80 -3.18 20.46
CA ILE A 343 8.59 -3.91 20.09
C ILE A 343 8.61 -4.23 18.59
N ASP A 344 8.66 -5.52 18.25
CA ASP A 344 8.59 -6.01 16.87
C ASP A 344 7.63 -7.20 16.79
N VAL A 345 6.69 -7.16 15.83
CA VAL A 345 5.69 -8.22 15.64
C VAL A 345 6.35 -9.55 15.28
N HIS A 346 7.47 -9.53 14.54
CA HIS A 346 8.20 -10.74 14.17
C HIS A 346 8.92 -11.41 15.34
N GLU A 347 9.14 -10.67 16.43
CA GLU A 347 9.83 -11.14 17.63
C GLU A 347 8.86 -11.48 18.78
N GLY A 348 7.55 -11.58 18.50
CA GLY A 348 6.52 -11.83 19.50
C GLY A 348 6.11 -10.59 20.31
N GLY A 349 6.30 -9.38 19.75
CA GLY A 349 6.01 -8.12 20.43
C GLY A 349 4.55 -7.98 20.86
N ILE A 350 3.59 -8.48 20.07
CA ILE A 350 2.16 -8.42 20.45
C ILE A 350 1.86 -9.36 21.61
N ASP A 351 2.46 -10.56 21.61
CA ASP A 351 2.29 -11.53 22.70
C ASP A 351 2.85 -10.97 24.02
N LEU A 352 4.03 -10.32 23.97
CA LEU A 352 4.58 -9.60 25.12
C LEU A 352 3.60 -8.53 25.65
N LEU A 353 3.01 -7.73 24.75
CA LEU A 353 2.05 -6.68 25.14
C LEU A 353 0.79 -7.28 25.79
N ILE A 354 0.28 -8.40 25.28
CA ILE A 354 -0.87 -9.11 25.86
C ILE A 354 -0.53 -9.66 27.26
N GLU A 355 0.65 -10.27 27.44
CA GLU A 355 1.07 -10.80 28.74
C GLU A 355 1.26 -9.69 29.79
N VAL A 356 1.92 -8.58 29.40
CA VAL A 356 2.07 -7.43 30.29
C VAL A 356 0.72 -6.80 30.61
N TYR A 357 -0.20 -6.72 29.63
CA TYR A 357 -1.56 -6.24 29.85
C TYR A 357 -2.27 -7.04 30.94
N LYS A 358 -2.27 -8.38 30.85
CA LYS A 358 -2.90 -9.27 31.84
C LYS A 358 -2.31 -9.08 33.24
N SER A 359 -1.00 -8.95 33.35
CA SER A 359 -0.30 -8.72 34.62
C SER A 359 -0.72 -7.38 35.26
N ILE A 360 -0.72 -6.31 34.48
CA ILE A 360 -1.11 -4.97 34.95
C ILE A 360 -2.59 -4.91 35.29
N PHE A 361 -3.45 -5.54 34.49
CA PHE A 361 -4.88 -5.60 34.77
C PHE A 361 -5.15 -6.31 36.09
N LYS A 362 -4.44 -7.40 36.39
CA LYS A 362 -4.54 -8.10 37.69
C LYS A 362 -4.17 -7.21 38.88
N SER A 363 -3.20 -6.31 38.69
CA SER A 363 -2.73 -5.39 39.74
C SER A 363 -3.64 -4.19 39.93
N VAL A 364 -4.12 -3.60 38.84
CA VAL A 364 -4.83 -2.31 38.85
C VAL A 364 -6.36 -2.46 38.79
N GLY A 365 -6.86 -3.54 38.18
CA GLY A 365 -8.29 -3.84 38.08
C GLY A 365 -9.09 -2.87 37.21
N SER A 366 -8.45 -2.16 36.25
CA SER A 366 -9.13 -1.24 35.35
C SER A 366 -8.51 -1.19 33.96
N HIS A 367 -9.34 -0.89 32.96
CA HIS A 367 -8.97 -0.74 31.55
C HIS A 367 -8.05 0.46 31.30
N MET A 368 -7.35 0.44 30.16
CA MET A 368 -6.50 1.56 29.73
C MET A 368 -7.30 2.65 29.04
N VAL A 369 -8.26 2.26 28.21
CA VAL A 369 -9.08 3.20 27.43
C VAL A 369 -10.56 3.07 27.73
N ASP A 370 -11.28 4.17 27.57
CA ASP A 370 -12.73 4.28 27.67
C ASP A 370 -13.29 4.97 26.43
N THR A 371 -13.66 4.18 25.42
CA THR A 371 -14.14 4.71 24.14
C THR A 371 -15.46 5.46 24.26
N CYS A 372 -16.23 5.25 25.34
CA CYS A 372 -17.46 6.00 25.58
C CYS A 372 -17.20 7.47 25.97
N LYS A 373 -15.99 7.78 26.44
CA LYS A 373 -15.57 9.12 26.87
C LYS A 373 -14.75 9.87 25.82
N LEU A 374 -14.65 9.36 24.59
CA LEU A 374 -13.81 9.96 23.55
C LEU A 374 -14.20 11.39 23.16
N ASN A 375 -15.44 11.79 23.45
CA ASN A 375 -15.92 13.18 23.24
C ASN A 375 -15.64 14.11 24.43
N ASP A 376 -15.03 13.61 25.52
CA ASP A 376 -14.73 14.42 26.70
C ASP A 376 -13.51 15.32 26.44
N LYS A 377 -13.71 16.63 26.66
CA LYS A 377 -12.69 17.67 26.49
C LYS A 377 -11.49 17.49 27.44
N ASN A 378 -11.68 16.79 28.55
CA ASN A 378 -10.64 16.55 29.55
C ASN A 378 -9.75 15.33 29.22
N HIS A 379 -9.92 14.69 28.06
CA HIS A 379 -9.15 13.52 27.65
C HIS A 379 -9.21 12.36 28.66
N SER A 380 -10.32 12.26 29.40
CA SER A 380 -10.53 11.24 30.44
C SER A 380 -10.70 9.82 29.87
N TYR A 381 -10.74 9.69 28.54
CA TYR A 381 -10.86 8.44 27.81
C TYR A 381 -9.57 7.60 27.80
N ILE A 382 -8.42 8.17 28.16
CA ILE A 382 -7.19 7.41 28.40
C ILE A 382 -6.82 7.50 29.87
N ASN A 383 -6.69 6.36 30.53
CA ASN A 383 -6.12 6.30 31.86
C ASN A 383 -4.59 6.34 31.77
N ILE A 384 -4.06 7.57 31.70
CA ILE A 384 -2.63 7.84 31.54
C ILE A 384 -1.77 7.11 32.60
N LYS A 385 -2.26 7.00 33.84
CA LYS A 385 -1.53 6.28 34.91
C LYS A 385 -1.41 4.79 34.62
N ASN A 386 -2.45 4.17 34.08
CA ASN A 386 -2.42 2.76 33.70
C ASN A 386 -1.52 2.54 32.48
N VAL A 387 -1.61 3.42 31.48
CA VAL A 387 -0.74 3.38 30.29
C VAL A 387 0.73 3.52 30.67
N GLU A 388 1.06 4.46 31.58
CA GLU A 388 2.42 4.64 32.08
C GLU A 388 2.92 3.39 32.81
N LYS A 389 2.14 2.81 33.73
CA LYS A 389 2.50 1.55 34.39
C LYS A 389 2.73 0.42 33.41
N PHE A 390 1.83 0.28 32.43
CA PHE A 390 1.91 -0.74 31.39
C PHE A 390 3.19 -0.62 30.57
N ILE A 391 3.47 0.58 30.03
CA ILE A 391 4.59 0.75 29.11
C ILE A 391 5.94 0.72 29.84
N LEU A 392 6.00 1.13 31.11
CA LEU A 392 7.20 0.98 31.94
C LEU A 392 7.49 -0.49 32.27
N GLU A 393 6.46 -1.31 32.48
CA GLU A 393 6.63 -2.76 32.65
C GLU A 393 7.19 -3.39 31.37
N VAL A 394 6.68 -3.01 30.19
CA VAL A 394 7.29 -3.39 28.90
C VAL A 394 8.75 -2.91 28.83
N GLY A 395 9.02 -1.70 29.34
CA GLY A 395 10.35 -1.11 29.48
C GLY A 395 11.37 -1.97 30.22
N THR A 396 10.94 -2.82 31.15
CA THR A 396 11.83 -3.72 31.91
C THR A 396 12.43 -4.83 31.05
N PHE A 397 11.80 -5.18 29.92
CA PHE A 397 12.25 -6.22 29.01
C PHE A 397 13.22 -5.71 27.92
N GLU A 398 13.38 -4.39 27.77
CA GLU A 398 14.12 -3.79 26.65
C GLU A 398 15.55 -4.31 26.51
N SER A 399 16.32 -4.32 27.60
CA SER A 399 17.72 -4.79 27.59
C SER A 399 17.81 -6.24 27.12
N LYS A 400 16.98 -7.13 27.66
CA LYS A 400 16.95 -8.56 27.29
C LYS A 400 16.54 -8.75 25.83
N ILE A 401 15.57 -7.98 25.34
CA ILE A 401 15.13 -8.03 23.95
C ILE A 401 16.28 -7.64 23.03
N PHE A 402 16.98 -6.53 23.33
CA PHE A 402 18.08 -6.06 22.50
C PHE A 402 19.29 -6.99 22.54
N GLU A 403 19.64 -7.56 23.70
CA GLU A 403 20.69 -8.57 23.84
C GLU A 403 20.38 -9.82 22.98
N LYS A 404 19.14 -10.32 23.04
CA LYS A 404 18.70 -11.45 22.21
C LYS A 404 18.75 -11.12 20.73
N ARG A 405 18.26 -9.93 20.33
CA ARG A 405 18.29 -9.45 18.94
C ARG A 405 19.72 -9.34 18.43
N TRP A 406 20.63 -8.80 19.23
CA TRP A 406 22.06 -8.72 18.93
C TRP A 406 22.66 -10.10 18.71
N ALA A 407 22.43 -11.06 19.62
CA ALA A 407 22.95 -12.42 19.51
C ALA A 407 22.46 -13.14 18.23
N ILE A 408 21.17 -13.02 17.91
CA ILE A 408 20.59 -13.58 16.68
C ILE A 408 21.21 -12.94 15.44
N ARG A 409 21.36 -11.61 15.43
CA ARG A 409 21.99 -10.89 14.32
C ARG A 409 23.43 -11.35 14.08
N GLN A 410 24.23 -11.47 15.14
CA GLN A 410 25.62 -11.95 15.03
C GLN A 410 25.68 -13.36 14.46
N LYS A 411 24.81 -14.27 14.93
CA LYS A 411 24.72 -15.63 14.38
C LYS A 411 24.34 -15.65 12.90
N ASN A 412 23.41 -14.79 12.48
CA ASN A 412 22.97 -14.72 11.08
C ASN A 412 24.05 -14.13 10.16
N ILE A 413 24.77 -13.11 10.62
CA ILE A 413 25.90 -12.54 9.88
C ILE A 413 27.00 -13.60 9.74
N GLN A 414 27.33 -14.34 10.80
CA GLN A 414 28.34 -15.39 10.74
C GLN A 414 27.98 -16.50 9.73
N LYS A 415 26.70 -16.91 9.69
CA LYS A 415 26.22 -17.88 8.69
C LYS A 415 26.34 -17.36 7.27
N LEU A 416 25.95 -16.10 7.02
CA LEU A 416 26.05 -15.50 5.70
C LEU A 416 27.50 -15.39 5.22
N LEU A 417 28.43 -15.01 6.12
CA LEU A 417 29.85 -14.97 5.78
C LEU A 417 30.41 -16.37 5.45
N GLN A 418 29.94 -17.42 6.14
CA GLN A 418 30.29 -18.80 5.81
C GLN A 418 29.75 -19.21 4.43
N GLU A 419 28.48 -18.90 4.13
CA GLU A 419 27.86 -19.18 2.83
C GLU A 419 28.57 -18.46 1.68
N MET A 420 28.94 -17.19 1.87
CA MET A 420 29.72 -16.42 0.88
C MET A 420 31.11 -17.02 0.65
N SER A 421 31.79 -17.46 1.71
CA SER A 421 33.10 -18.10 1.57
C SER A 421 33.05 -19.44 0.84
N THR A 422 31.93 -20.17 0.90
CA THR A 422 31.74 -21.42 0.15
C THR A 422 31.36 -21.20 -1.31
N ASP A 423 30.74 -20.06 -1.64
CA ASP A 423 30.38 -19.69 -3.01
C ASP A 423 31.59 -19.12 -3.79
N GLU A 424 32.50 -18.40 -3.13
CA GLU A 424 33.74 -17.90 -3.75
C GLU A 424 34.67 -19.03 -4.25
N ASP A 425 34.62 -20.22 -3.63
CA ASP A 425 35.38 -21.40 -4.08
C ASP A 425 34.78 -22.08 -5.34
N ASN A 426 33.59 -21.68 -5.81
CA ASN A 426 32.90 -22.27 -6.97
C ASN A 426 32.84 -21.39 -8.24
N GLY A 427 33.54 -20.25 -8.28
CA GLY A 427 34.04 -19.69 -9.54
C GLY A 427 33.72 -18.22 -9.85
N PHE A 428 34.77 -17.58 -10.41
CA PHE A 428 34.86 -16.27 -11.05
C PHE A 428 35.15 -15.02 -10.19
N MET A 429 36.45 -14.85 -9.91
CA MET A 429 37.11 -13.59 -9.56
C MET A 429 36.99 -12.54 -10.69
N ASN A 430 36.38 -11.39 -10.39
CA ASN A 430 36.84 -10.01 -10.65
C ASN A 430 35.66 -9.04 -10.72
N VAL A 431 35.59 -8.07 -9.80
CA VAL A 431 35.66 -6.61 -10.05
C VAL A 431 35.37 -5.92 -8.70
N LEU A 432 36.40 -5.77 -7.87
CA LEU A 432 36.45 -4.76 -6.81
C LEU A 432 37.86 -4.17 -6.77
N SER A 433 38.18 -3.38 -7.79
CA SER A 433 39.20 -2.33 -7.68
C SER A 433 38.94 -1.30 -8.77
N ASN A 434 38.20 -0.24 -8.43
CA ASN A 434 38.52 1.13 -8.80
C ASN A 434 37.47 2.08 -8.23
N ASN A 435 37.86 2.76 -7.14
CA ASN A 435 37.37 4.10 -6.87
C ASN A 435 37.78 4.98 -8.06
N PHE A 436 36.84 5.53 -8.82
CA PHE A 436 37.07 6.79 -9.52
C PHE A 436 35.80 7.65 -9.52
N THR A 437 36.06 8.86 -9.10
CA THR A 437 35.32 10.13 -9.11
C THR A 437 34.41 10.39 -10.30
N GLU A 438 33.46 11.28 -10.05
CA GLU A 438 32.72 12.13 -11.01
C GLU A 438 33.62 12.67 -12.14
N ASP A 439 32.95 13.06 -13.24
CA ASP A 439 33.43 13.64 -14.51
C ASP A 439 33.89 12.65 -15.60
N CYS A 440 33.07 12.49 -16.65
CA CYS A 440 33.33 13.14 -17.94
C CYS A 440 32.24 12.83 -18.97
N ALA A 441 31.55 13.88 -19.40
CA ALA A 441 30.91 13.92 -20.71
C ALA A 441 31.94 14.26 -21.79
N LEU A 442 31.59 13.90 -23.04
CA LEU A 442 32.08 14.43 -24.33
C LEU A 442 33.19 13.66 -25.08
N GLN A 443 32.86 13.48 -26.37
CA GLN A 443 33.71 13.26 -27.55
C GLN A 443 34.30 11.85 -27.75
N MET A 444 33.92 11.20 -28.86
CA MET A 444 34.67 11.34 -30.12
C MET A 444 33.94 10.71 -31.30
N SER A 445 33.66 11.57 -32.28
CA SER A 445 33.42 11.25 -33.68
C SER A 445 34.71 10.86 -34.41
N SER A 446 34.53 10.05 -35.46
CA SER A 446 35.37 9.90 -36.66
C SER A 446 36.55 8.92 -36.62
N SER A 447 36.47 7.89 -37.47
CA SER A 447 37.42 7.71 -38.58
C SER A 447 36.90 6.68 -39.60
N ARG A 448 37.08 7.06 -40.88
CA ARG A 448 36.81 6.39 -42.16
C ARG A 448 37.59 5.07 -42.25
N GLY A 449 37.29 4.02 -43.01
CA GLY A 449 36.48 3.77 -44.22
C GLY A 449 37.19 2.64 -45.01
N ILE A 450 36.51 1.88 -45.89
CA ILE A 450 37.02 1.24 -47.14
C ILE A 450 35.92 0.37 -47.80
N THR A 451 35.44 0.91 -48.93
CA THR A 451 34.96 0.35 -50.23
C THR A 451 33.94 -0.80 -50.39
N GLU A 452 32.97 -0.49 -51.26
CA GLU A 452 32.00 -1.33 -51.98
C GLU A 452 32.64 -2.33 -52.97
N SER A 453 31.97 -3.47 -53.26
CA SER A 453 31.42 -3.77 -54.60
C SER A 453 30.71 -5.15 -54.74
N LYS A 454 29.47 -5.04 -55.25
CA LYS A 454 28.50 -5.95 -55.90
C LYS A 454 28.98 -7.29 -56.51
N VAL A 455 28.16 -8.36 -56.36
CA VAL A 455 27.60 -9.20 -57.46
C VAL A 455 26.23 -9.80 -57.06
N ARG A 456 25.21 -9.61 -57.93
CA ARG A 456 23.88 -10.26 -57.94
C ARG A 456 23.99 -11.67 -58.58
N GLN A 457 23.17 -12.66 -58.19
CA GLN A 457 21.98 -13.12 -58.96
C GLN A 457 21.29 -14.40 -58.39
N LYS A 458 20.02 -14.23 -58.01
CA LYS A 458 18.81 -15.11 -58.06
C LYS A 458 18.92 -16.64 -57.99
N CYS A 459 18.09 -17.22 -57.12
CA CYS A 459 17.02 -18.17 -57.49
C CYS A 459 15.80 -18.01 -56.54
N ASN A 460 14.62 -17.80 -57.11
CA ASN A 460 13.30 -17.88 -56.45
C ASN A 460 12.68 -19.24 -56.81
N ALA A 461 12.11 -19.96 -55.84
CA ALA A 461 10.85 -20.71 -55.99
C ALA A 461 10.35 -21.30 -54.66
N SER A 462 9.06 -21.02 -54.39
CA SER A 462 8.07 -21.78 -53.59
C SER A 462 8.37 -22.06 -52.11
N SER A 463 7.77 -21.33 -51.17
CA SER A 463 6.39 -21.47 -50.67
C SER A 463 6.11 -22.82 -49.98
N PHE A 464 6.54 -23.00 -48.73
CA PHE A 464 5.90 -23.84 -47.71
C PHE A 464 6.59 -23.56 -46.35
N LYS A 465 5.80 -23.32 -45.28
CA LYS A 465 6.18 -23.14 -43.85
C LYS A 465 6.56 -21.73 -43.33
N THR A 466 5.66 -20.74 -43.42
CA THR A 466 5.82 -19.45 -42.69
C THR A 466 5.07 -19.42 -41.35
N ALA A 467 3.88 -20.05 -41.24
CA ALA A 467 3.07 -20.01 -40.01
C ALA A 467 3.65 -20.80 -38.81
N GLN A 468 4.63 -21.69 -39.04
CA GLN A 468 5.25 -22.49 -37.98
C GLN A 468 6.49 -21.81 -37.39
N VAL A 469 7.16 -20.94 -38.16
CA VAL A 469 8.36 -20.21 -37.73
C VAL A 469 7.98 -18.95 -36.95
N ASP A 470 6.94 -18.21 -37.37
CA ASP A 470 6.47 -17.03 -36.63
C ASP A 470 5.94 -17.38 -35.23
N ASN A 471 5.31 -18.54 -35.07
CA ASN A 471 4.86 -19.05 -33.76
C ASN A 471 6.01 -19.52 -32.87
N LEU A 472 7.11 -20.03 -33.45
CA LEU A 472 8.31 -20.45 -32.70
C LEU A 472 9.13 -19.22 -32.26
N VAL A 473 9.36 -18.25 -33.16
CA VAL A 473 10.06 -17.00 -32.85
C VAL A 473 9.32 -16.18 -31.80
N HIS A 474 7.98 -16.12 -31.88
CA HIS A 474 7.17 -15.46 -30.85
C HIS A 474 7.22 -16.20 -29.50
N SER A 475 7.33 -17.54 -29.50
CA SER A 475 7.48 -18.34 -28.30
C SER A 475 8.83 -18.10 -27.62
N ASP A 476 9.92 -18.05 -28.39
CA ASP A 476 11.28 -17.85 -27.87
C ASP A 476 11.44 -16.44 -27.25
N ILE A 477 10.89 -15.39 -27.90
CA ILE A 477 10.90 -14.02 -27.34
C ILE A 477 10.11 -13.96 -26.03
N ILE A 478 8.96 -14.65 -25.94
CA ILE A 478 8.16 -14.71 -24.72
C ILE A 478 8.93 -15.42 -23.60
N GLU A 479 9.59 -16.54 -23.89
CA GLU A 479 10.38 -17.30 -22.93
C GLU A 479 11.61 -16.51 -22.45
N ASN A 480 12.36 -15.91 -23.37
CA ASN A 480 13.46 -15.00 -23.07
C ASN A 480 12.99 -13.83 -22.18
N THR A 481 11.80 -13.27 -22.47
CA THR A 481 11.24 -12.18 -21.65
C THR A 481 10.85 -12.64 -20.26
N ARG A 482 10.36 -13.88 -20.08
CA ARG A 482 10.12 -14.45 -18.75
C ARG A 482 11.42 -14.62 -17.98
N GLU A 483 12.43 -15.21 -18.60
CA GLU A 483 13.76 -15.37 -17.99
C GLU A 483 14.36 -14.01 -17.60
N PHE A 484 14.26 -13.03 -18.49
CA PHE A 484 14.68 -11.66 -18.27
C PHE A 484 14.00 -11.03 -17.04
N LYS A 485 12.66 -11.08 -16.97
CA LYS A 485 11.89 -10.54 -15.84
C LYS A 485 12.24 -11.24 -14.52
N GLN A 486 12.45 -12.55 -14.53
CA GLN A 486 12.87 -13.32 -13.36
C GLN A 486 14.28 -12.93 -12.88
N LYS A 487 15.24 -12.85 -13.80
CA LYS A 487 16.61 -12.39 -13.50
C LYS A 487 16.62 -10.96 -12.96
N LEU A 488 15.87 -10.04 -13.57
CA LEU A 488 15.75 -8.66 -13.10
C LEU A 488 15.18 -8.60 -11.68
N LYS A 489 14.09 -9.34 -11.40
CA LYS A 489 13.48 -9.42 -10.06
C LYS A 489 14.48 -9.93 -9.01
N GLN A 490 15.27 -10.93 -9.36
CA GLN A 490 16.31 -11.47 -8.47
C GLN A 490 17.44 -10.45 -8.22
N LEU A 491 17.95 -9.81 -9.28
CA LEU A 491 18.98 -8.77 -9.16
C LEU A 491 18.52 -7.60 -8.28
N LEU A 492 17.30 -7.11 -8.48
CA LEU A 492 16.76 -6.02 -7.67
C LEU A 492 16.59 -6.44 -6.20
N ARG A 493 16.14 -7.68 -5.95
CA ARG A 493 16.06 -8.22 -4.58
C ARG A 493 17.44 -8.31 -3.92
N ASP A 494 18.46 -8.76 -4.65
CA ASP A 494 19.82 -8.88 -4.12
C ASP A 494 20.46 -7.51 -3.86
N LYS A 495 20.22 -6.51 -4.72
CA LYS A 495 20.65 -5.12 -4.48
C LYS A 495 19.99 -4.50 -3.26
N GLN A 496 18.77 -4.91 -2.93
CA GLN A 496 18.09 -4.45 -1.72
C GLN A 496 18.62 -5.13 -0.45
N ASP A 497 19.37 -6.23 -0.54
CA ASP A 497 19.96 -6.93 0.61
C ASP A 497 21.32 -6.32 0.98
N LEU A 498 21.32 -5.47 2.02
CA LEU A 498 22.50 -4.74 2.47
C LEU A 498 23.61 -5.68 2.94
N TYR A 499 23.27 -6.88 3.44
CA TYR A 499 24.27 -7.81 3.94
C TYR A 499 25.05 -8.47 2.80
N LYS A 500 24.37 -8.82 1.69
CA LYS A 500 25.03 -9.31 0.48
C LYS A 500 25.95 -8.25 -0.15
N ASN A 501 25.59 -6.98 0.01
CA ASN A 501 26.35 -5.85 -0.54
C ASN A 501 27.43 -5.31 0.42
N GLY A 502 27.83 -6.07 1.45
CA GLY A 502 28.95 -5.72 2.34
C GLY A 502 28.65 -4.68 3.43
N PHE A 503 27.39 -4.23 3.61
CA PHE A 503 27.01 -3.23 4.61
C PHE A 503 26.68 -3.84 5.99
N THR A 504 27.51 -4.78 6.45
CA THR A 504 27.28 -5.54 7.70
C THR A 504 27.48 -4.70 8.97
N ASP A 505 28.38 -3.71 8.94
CA ASP A 505 28.77 -2.87 10.10
C ASP A 505 28.09 -1.48 10.13
N SER A 506 26.95 -1.33 9.45
CA SER A 506 26.22 -0.06 9.34
C SER A 506 25.46 0.37 10.61
N ASP A 507 25.40 -0.47 11.65
CA ASP A 507 24.68 -0.16 12.89
C ASP A 507 25.57 0.53 13.93
N LYS A 508 25.49 1.86 13.93
CA LYS A 508 26.20 2.73 14.88
C LYS A 508 25.62 2.72 16.28
N VAL A 509 24.32 2.39 16.44
CA VAL A 509 23.64 2.42 17.74
C VAL A 509 24.01 1.20 18.57
N LYS A 510 24.15 0.03 17.92
CA LYS A 510 24.51 -1.24 18.57
C LYS A 510 23.58 -1.54 19.75
N LEU A 511 22.28 -1.65 19.45
CA LEU A 511 21.26 -2.04 20.43
C LEU A 511 21.67 -3.38 21.10
N GLY A 512 21.60 -3.43 22.42
CA GLY A 512 21.98 -4.62 23.21
C GLY A 512 23.40 -4.57 23.78
N GLN A 513 24.23 -3.59 23.37
CA GLN A 513 25.52 -3.33 24.00
C GLN A 513 25.45 -2.17 25.02
N PRO A 514 26.23 -2.19 26.11
CA PRO A 514 26.25 -1.10 27.10
C PRO A 514 26.33 0.29 26.45
N GLY A 515 25.53 1.24 26.94
CA GLY A 515 25.44 2.60 26.39
C GLY A 515 24.60 2.75 25.10
N TRP A 516 23.82 1.74 24.71
CA TRP A 516 22.98 1.79 23.51
C TRP A 516 21.99 2.96 23.49
N LYS A 517 21.48 3.36 24.67
CA LYS A 517 20.50 4.45 24.80
C LYS A 517 21.10 5.82 24.49
N GLU A 518 22.29 6.09 25.01
CA GLU A 518 23.02 7.34 24.72
C GLU A 518 23.40 7.41 23.24
N ARG A 519 23.88 6.30 22.66
CA ARG A 519 24.19 6.23 21.22
C ARG A 519 22.96 6.45 20.35
N TYR A 520 21.79 5.92 20.75
CA TYR A 520 20.54 6.13 20.02
C TYR A 520 20.16 7.60 19.96
N TYR A 521 20.12 8.30 21.10
CA TYR A 521 19.76 9.72 21.11
C TYR A 521 20.79 10.60 20.40
N LYS A 522 22.08 10.26 20.52
CA LYS A 522 23.15 10.95 19.80
C LYS A 522 23.05 10.77 18.28
N GLU A 523 22.88 9.55 17.79
CA GLU A 523 22.88 9.27 16.34
C GLU A 523 21.56 9.65 15.66
N LYS A 524 20.42 9.41 16.32
CA LYS A 524 19.09 9.55 15.70
C LYS A 524 18.48 10.94 15.89
N PHE A 525 18.90 11.67 16.92
CA PHE A 525 18.36 12.99 17.26
C PHE A 525 19.44 14.07 17.41
N SER A 526 20.71 13.75 17.17
CA SER A 526 21.83 14.69 17.29
C SER A 526 21.98 15.33 18.68
N ALA A 527 21.48 14.67 19.74
CA ALA A 527 21.58 15.15 21.11
C ALA A 527 22.92 14.73 21.72
N ASN A 528 23.85 15.68 21.90
CA ASN A 528 25.25 15.37 22.22
C ASN A 528 25.56 15.43 23.72
N ASN A 529 24.80 16.20 24.49
CA ASN A 529 24.99 16.32 25.93
C ASN A 529 23.77 15.82 26.72
N SER A 530 23.97 15.51 28.00
CA SER A 530 22.95 14.92 28.87
C SER A 530 21.68 15.79 28.98
N LYS A 531 21.84 17.12 28.99
CA LYS A 531 20.72 18.06 29.04
C LYS A 531 19.89 18.04 27.76
N GLU A 532 20.53 18.11 26.60
CA GLU A 532 19.90 17.99 25.29
C GLU A 532 19.17 16.66 25.13
N MET A 533 19.77 15.55 25.59
CA MET A 533 19.13 14.24 25.55
C MET A 533 17.85 14.21 26.39
N GLU A 534 17.88 14.77 27.60
CA GLU A 534 16.72 14.86 28.49
C GLU A 534 15.61 15.76 27.92
N ASP A 535 15.99 16.91 27.34
CA ASP A 535 15.06 17.83 26.70
C ASP A 535 14.42 17.19 25.45
N THR A 536 15.22 16.55 24.62
CA THR A 536 14.79 15.82 23.43
C THR A 536 13.85 14.68 23.80
N ARG A 537 14.22 13.88 24.81
CA ARG A 537 13.37 12.79 25.33
C ARG A 537 12.01 13.31 25.76
N ARG A 538 11.95 14.42 26.52
CA ARG A 538 10.70 15.02 26.97
C ARG A 538 9.81 15.45 25.81
N GLN A 539 10.37 16.10 24.79
CA GLN A 539 9.64 16.53 23.59
C GLN A 539 9.09 15.35 22.78
N ILE A 540 9.91 14.32 22.58
CA ILE A 540 9.51 13.09 21.87
C ILE A 540 8.38 12.40 22.60
N VAL A 541 8.52 12.18 23.91
CA VAL A 541 7.50 11.52 24.75
C VAL A 541 6.19 12.29 24.69
N GLN A 542 6.23 13.61 24.84
CA GLN A 542 5.04 14.46 24.74
C GLN A 542 4.34 14.28 23.38
N LYS A 543 5.08 14.40 22.27
CA LYS A 543 4.51 14.25 20.92
C LYS A 543 4.05 12.84 20.60
N TYR A 544 4.69 11.82 21.18
CA TYR A 544 4.29 10.43 21.02
C TYR A 544 2.96 10.16 21.73
N VAL A 545 2.77 10.67 22.96
CA VAL A 545 1.50 10.56 23.70
C VAL A 545 0.38 11.32 23.00
N GLU A 546 0.64 12.54 22.51
CA GLU A 546 -0.30 13.25 21.64
C GLU A 546 -0.70 12.37 20.46
N GLY A 547 0.26 11.71 19.81
CA GLY A 547 -0.02 10.81 18.69
C GLY A 547 -0.88 9.61 19.08
N LEU A 548 -0.63 8.97 20.22
CA LEU A 548 -1.46 7.85 20.69
C LEU A 548 -2.92 8.30 20.89
N CYS A 549 -3.10 9.50 21.43
CA CYS A 549 -4.42 10.11 21.59
C CYS A 549 -5.07 10.41 20.23
N TRP A 550 -4.29 10.94 19.28
CA TRP A 550 -4.74 11.25 17.93
C TRP A 550 -5.19 9.98 17.18
N VAL A 551 -4.39 8.92 17.20
CA VAL A 551 -4.70 7.64 16.53
C VAL A 551 -5.95 7.01 17.14
N LEU A 552 -6.08 7.01 18.47
CA LEU A 552 -7.26 6.47 19.15
C LEU A 552 -8.54 7.22 18.73
N GLN A 553 -8.52 8.55 18.70
CA GLN A 553 -9.68 9.33 18.22
C GLN A 553 -9.95 9.08 16.74
N TYR A 554 -8.91 8.95 15.91
CA TYR A 554 -9.05 8.72 14.47
C TYR A 554 -9.76 7.39 14.14
N TYR A 555 -9.45 6.33 14.91
CA TYR A 555 -10.02 5.00 14.73
C TYR A 555 -11.49 4.95 15.18
N PHE A 556 -11.79 5.49 16.37
CA PHE A 556 -13.09 5.30 17.02
C PHE A 556 -14.10 6.42 16.72
N VAL A 557 -13.65 7.64 16.42
CA VAL A 557 -14.53 8.81 16.18
C VAL A 557 -14.38 9.31 14.74
N GLY A 558 -13.17 9.73 14.39
CA GLY A 558 -12.86 10.43 13.15
C GLY A 558 -11.67 11.37 13.35
N VAL A 559 -11.29 12.13 12.32
CA VAL A 559 -10.06 12.96 12.34
C VAL A 559 -10.14 14.02 13.45
N PRO A 560 -9.28 13.95 14.49
CA PRO A 560 -9.29 14.94 15.57
C PRO A 560 -8.51 16.21 15.21
N SER A 561 -7.55 16.09 14.27
CA SER A 561 -6.82 17.22 13.69
C SER A 561 -6.30 16.85 12.30
N TRP A 562 -6.60 17.67 11.30
CA TRP A 562 -6.10 17.52 9.94
C TRP A 562 -4.64 17.96 9.78
N SER A 563 -4.15 18.86 10.64
CA SER A 563 -2.80 19.44 10.55
C SER A 563 -1.78 18.81 11.50
N TRP A 564 -2.22 18.11 12.55
CA TRP A 564 -1.30 17.45 13.48
C TRP A 564 -0.48 16.35 12.79
N PHE A 565 0.80 16.25 13.17
CA PHE A 565 1.69 15.15 12.80
C PHE A 565 2.78 14.96 13.87
N TYR A 566 3.41 13.78 13.85
CA TYR A 566 4.56 13.48 14.69
C TYR A 566 5.86 14.02 14.05
N PRO A 567 6.56 15.00 14.66
CA PRO A 567 7.64 15.74 14.01
C PRO A 567 9.03 15.11 14.18
N PHE A 568 9.10 13.79 14.32
CA PHE A 568 10.35 13.04 14.44
C PHE A 568 10.31 11.79 13.57
N TYR A 569 11.47 11.29 13.14
CA TYR A 569 11.54 10.06 12.34
C TYR A 569 11.49 8.78 13.18
N TYR A 570 11.86 8.85 14.46
CA TYR A 570 11.99 7.69 15.35
C TYR A 570 11.16 7.84 16.62
N GLY A 571 10.77 6.72 17.21
CA GLY A 571 10.01 6.66 18.46
C GLY A 571 10.92 6.70 19.70
N PRO A 572 10.36 6.98 20.89
CA PRO A 572 11.07 6.80 22.16
C PRO A 572 11.24 5.32 22.51
N PHE A 573 12.08 5.02 23.50
CA PHE A 573 12.06 3.71 24.16
C PHE A 573 10.86 3.60 25.10
N ALA A 574 10.42 2.37 25.39
CA ALA A 574 9.33 2.12 26.34
C ALA A 574 9.70 2.64 27.74
N SER A 575 10.96 2.47 28.16
CA SER A 575 11.50 3.01 29.43
C SER A 575 11.54 4.55 29.51
N ASP A 576 11.36 5.25 28.38
CA ASP A 576 11.33 6.72 28.36
C ASP A 576 9.93 7.30 28.54
N LEU A 577 8.88 6.49 28.36
CA LEU A 577 7.48 6.90 28.48
C LEU A 577 7.04 7.00 29.96
N LYS A 578 7.68 7.89 30.71
CA LYS A 578 7.41 8.23 32.12
C LYS A 578 6.95 9.68 32.26
N GLY A 579 6.20 9.98 33.31
CA GLY A 579 5.68 11.32 33.62
C GLY A 579 4.59 11.76 32.64
N LEU A 580 3.75 10.83 32.18
CA LEU A 580 2.80 11.08 31.10
C LEU A 580 1.66 12.04 31.50
N SER A 581 1.43 12.22 32.81
CA SER A 581 0.38 13.09 33.37
C SER A 581 0.55 14.58 33.07
N CYS A 582 1.71 15.01 32.55
CA CYS A 582 2.01 16.42 32.28
C CYS A 582 1.77 16.85 30.82
N ALA A 583 1.30 15.94 29.96
CA ALA A 583 1.05 16.27 28.55
C ALA A 583 -0.25 17.10 28.41
N ASN A 584 -0.13 18.35 27.96
CA ASN A 584 -1.29 19.15 27.55
C ASN A 584 -1.83 18.60 26.22
N LEU A 585 -2.98 17.94 26.27
CA LEU A 585 -3.65 17.40 25.09
C LEU A 585 -4.70 18.40 24.61
N SER A 586 -4.53 18.94 23.41
CA SER A 586 -5.55 19.73 22.74
C SER A 586 -5.34 19.68 21.22
N PHE A 587 -6.36 19.21 20.50
CA PHE A 587 -6.37 19.19 19.04
C PHE A 587 -7.26 20.28 18.48
N SER A 588 -6.77 21.00 17.48
CA SER A 588 -7.60 21.80 16.59
C SER A 588 -7.94 20.95 15.37
N VAL A 589 -9.25 20.76 15.12
CA VAL A 589 -9.71 19.92 13.99
C VAL A 589 -9.12 20.45 12.68
N GLY A 590 -9.17 21.78 12.46
CA GLY A 590 -8.71 22.38 11.21
C GLY A 590 -9.56 21.96 10.02
N HIS A 591 -8.99 22.00 8.83
CA HIS A 591 -9.64 21.53 7.59
C HIS A 591 -8.66 20.66 6.79
N PRO A 592 -9.14 19.75 5.93
CA PRO A 592 -8.28 19.04 5.00
C PRO A 592 -7.60 20.03 4.04
N PHE A 593 -6.40 19.69 3.58
CA PHE A 593 -5.78 20.38 2.45
C PHE A 593 -6.64 20.26 1.19
N LYS A 594 -6.42 21.14 0.20
CA LYS A 594 -6.95 20.88 -1.13
C LYS A 594 -6.14 19.78 -1.82
N PRO A 595 -6.71 19.08 -2.83
CA PRO A 595 -5.99 18.05 -3.57
C PRO A 595 -4.62 18.51 -4.08
N PHE A 596 -4.50 19.73 -4.62
CA PHE A 596 -3.21 20.22 -5.14
C PHE A 596 -2.20 20.56 -4.03
N ASP A 597 -2.67 21.06 -2.88
CA ASP A 597 -1.78 21.30 -1.74
C ASP A 597 -1.22 19.97 -1.21
N GLN A 598 -2.05 18.92 -1.13
CA GLN A 598 -1.58 17.57 -0.81
C GLN A 598 -0.58 17.07 -1.84
N LEU A 599 -0.87 17.23 -3.15
CA LEU A 599 0.04 16.78 -4.20
C LEU A 599 1.43 17.39 -4.06
N MET A 600 1.51 18.71 -3.90
CA MET A 600 2.78 19.40 -3.68
C MET A 600 3.51 18.88 -2.45
N LEU A 601 2.79 18.53 -1.39
CA LEU A 601 3.37 18.00 -0.17
C LEU A 601 3.92 16.58 -0.33
N VAL A 602 3.25 15.70 -1.09
CA VAL A 602 3.58 14.26 -1.15
C VAL A 602 4.41 13.85 -2.37
N ILE A 603 4.33 14.57 -3.49
CA ILE A 603 4.93 14.19 -4.77
C ILE A 603 6.39 14.66 -4.84
N PRO A 604 7.34 13.80 -5.29
CA PRO A 604 8.71 14.20 -5.55
C PRO A 604 8.88 14.93 -6.91
N PRO A 605 9.95 15.72 -7.13
CA PRO A 605 10.20 16.45 -8.38
C PRO A 605 10.18 15.59 -9.64
N GLU A 606 10.66 14.36 -9.57
CA GLU A 606 10.69 13.42 -10.70
C GLU A 606 9.28 13.04 -11.19
N SER A 607 8.28 13.21 -10.32
CA SER A 607 6.86 13.01 -10.62
C SER A 607 6.11 14.34 -10.83
N ALA A 608 6.81 15.43 -11.14
CA ALA A 608 6.20 16.76 -11.38
C ALA A 608 5.20 16.78 -12.55
N HIS A 609 5.25 15.80 -13.45
CA HIS A 609 4.24 15.64 -14.50
C HIS A 609 2.82 15.39 -13.93
N ALA A 610 2.73 14.83 -12.71
CA ALA A 610 1.46 14.55 -12.03
C ALA A 610 0.76 15.80 -11.46
N VAL A 611 1.49 16.91 -11.28
CA VAL A 611 0.94 18.19 -10.81
C VAL A 611 0.59 19.12 -11.99
N PRO A 612 -0.33 20.10 -11.80
CA PRO A 612 -0.61 21.12 -12.81
C PRO A 612 0.66 21.83 -13.27
N GLU A 613 0.71 22.21 -14.55
CA GLU A 613 1.90 22.81 -15.17
C GLU A 613 2.35 24.09 -14.43
N ALA A 614 1.40 24.93 -14.02
CA ALA A 614 1.69 26.14 -13.25
C ALA A 614 2.40 25.89 -11.90
N TYR A 615 2.26 24.69 -11.33
CA TYR A 615 2.78 24.35 -9.99
C TYR A 615 4.19 23.74 -10.06
N ARG A 616 4.62 23.23 -11.22
CA ARG A 616 5.93 22.56 -11.39
C ARG A 616 7.09 23.47 -11.04
N CYS A 617 6.97 24.76 -11.37
CA CYS A 617 7.99 25.76 -11.07
C CYS A 617 8.29 25.87 -9.56
N LEU A 618 7.33 25.53 -8.68
CA LEU A 618 7.56 25.55 -7.23
C LEU A 618 8.46 24.41 -6.74
N MET A 619 8.59 23.33 -7.50
CA MET A 619 9.42 22.16 -7.17
C MET A 619 10.78 22.19 -7.88
N GLU A 620 10.86 22.86 -9.03
CA GLU A 620 12.05 22.84 -9.91
C GLU A 620 12.89 24.11 -9.81
N ASN A 621 12.29 25.27 -9.56
CA ASN A 621 13.01 26.54 -9.57
C ASN A 621 13.72 26.80 -8.24
N GLU A 622 15.02 27.10 -8.29
CA GLU A 622 15.84 27.44 -7.12
C GLU A 622 15.36 28.69 -6.36
N VAL A 623 14.65 29.60 -7.04
CA VAL A 623 14.07 30.81 -6.42
C VAL A 623 12.76 30.49 -5.66
N SER A 624 12.23 29.27 -5.79
CA SER A 624 10.99 28.88 -5.11
C SER A 624 11.14 28.96 -3.58
N PRO A 625 10.18 29.56 -2.86
CA PRO A 625 10.24 29.66 -1.39
C PRO A 625 10.16 28.31 -0.69
N ILE A 626 9.77 27.26 -1.41
CA ILE A 626 9.57 25.90 -0.89
C ILE A 626 10.56 24.88 -1.49
N ILE A 627 11.56 25.32 -2.28
CA ILE A 627 12.55 24.42 -2.92
C ILE A 627 13.29 23.52 -1.93
N LYS A 628 13.58 24.03 -0.73
CA LYS A 628 14.23 23.28 0.37
C LYS A 628 13.51 22.01 0.80
N PHE A 629 12.22 21.88 0.46
CA PHE A 629 11.43 20.69 0.74
C PHE A 629 11.52 19.63 -0.38
N TYR A 630 12.20 19.91 -1.48
CA TYR A 630 12.30 19.02 -2.63
C TYR A 630 13.75 18.64 -2.94
N PRO A 631 14.43 17.90 -2.04
CA PRO A 631 15.80 17.47 -2.30
C PRO A 631 15.83 16.43 -3.42
N THR A 632 16.84 16.50 -4.28
CA THR A 632 17.09 15.53 -5.37
C THR A 632 17.70 14.22 -4.88
N ASP A 633 18.38 14.24 -3.73
CA ASP A 633 18.78 13.04 -3.00
C ASP A 633 18.59 13.24 -1.49
N PHE A 634 18.39 12.13 -0.78
CA PHE A 634 18.07 12.12 0.63
C PHE A 634 18.69 10.90 1.33
N GLU A 635 19.01 11.09 2.60
CA GLU A 635 19.54 10.03 3.45
C GLU A 635 18.46 8.98 3.73
N VAL A 636 18.81 7.71 3.51
CA VAL A 636 18.02 6.55 3.93
C VAL A 636 18.76 5.90 5.07
N ASP A 637 18.27 6.08 6.29
CA ASP A 637 18.84 5.41 7.46
C ASP A 637 18.30 3.99 7.56
N HIS A 638 19.17 3.01 7.36
CA HIS A 638 18.80 1.61 7.38
C HIS A 638 18.54 1.05 8.79
N ASP A 639 18.87 1.78 9.86
CA ASP A 639 18.59 1.38 11.26
C ASP A 639 19.06 -0.05 11.60
N GLY A 640 20.18 -0.49 11.03
CA GLY A 640 20.72 -1.85 11.19
C GLY A 640 19.86 -2.96 10.56
N LYS A 641 18.83 -2.62 9.78
CA LYS A 641 17.98 -3.58 9.06
C LYS A 641 18.74 -4.20 7.89
N ARG A 642 18.37 -5.43 7.53
CA ARG A 642 18.98 -6.17 6.42
C ARG A 642 18.63 -5.60 5.05
N TYR A 643 17.38 -5.14 4.88
CA TYR A 643 16.92 -4.71 3.57
C TYR A 643 16.77 -3.20 3.49
N ALA A 644 17.24 -2.62 2.38
CA ALA A 644 17.20 -1.17 2.13
C ALA A 644 15.77 -0.62 2.18
N TRP A 645 14.78 -1.42 1.76
CA TRP A 645 13.38 -1.02 1.77
C TRP A 645 12.77 -0.89 3.18
N LEU A 646 13.46 -1.34 4.23
CA LEU A 646 13.07 -1.13 5.62
C LEU A 646 13.67 0.17 6.22
N GLY A 647 14.51 0.87 5.46
CA GLY A 647 15.15 2.11 5.91
C GLY A 647 14.19 3.29 6.00
N VAL A 648 14.54 4.24 6.87
CA VAL A 648 13.79 5.47 7.14
C VAL A 648 14.30 6.59 6.23
N CYS A 649 13.43 7.14 5.40
CA CYS A 649 13.77 8.28 4.52
C CYS A 649 13.76 9.59 5.32
N LYS A 650 14.91 10.23 5.47
CA LYS A 650 15.03 11.52 6.17
C LYS A 650 14.72 12.69 5.24
N LEU A 651 13.43 12.98 5.08
CA LEU A 651 12.93 14.09 4.26
C LEU A 651 12.50 15.29 5.11
N PRO A 652 12.93 16.52 4.79
CA PRO A 652 12.60 17.71 5.58
C PRO A 652 11.09 17.92 5.67
N PHE A 653 10.53 17.99 6.88
CA PHE A 653 9.08 18.19 7.08
C PHE A 653 8.60 19.50 6.44
N VAL A 654 7.59 19.41 5.56
CA VAL A 654 7.02 20.58 4.88
C VAL A 654 6.33 21.53 5.87
N ASP A 655 6.62 22.81 5.77
CA ASP A 655 5.88 23.85 6.49
C ASP A 655 4.55 24.16 5.79
N GLU A 656 3.44 23.95 6.51
CA GLU A 656 2.08 24.17 5.99
C GLU A 656 1.82 25.62 5.60
N GLY A 657 2.32 26.59 6.38
CA GLY A 657 2.12 28.01 6.13
C GLY A 657 2.83 28.48 4.87
N LEU A 658 4.09 28.07 4.69
CA LEU A 658 4.87 28.37 3.49
C LEU A 658 4.29 27.70 2.24
N LEU A 659 3.92 26.43 2.33
CA LEU A 659 3.32 25.69 1.22
C LEU A 659 2.03 26.36 0.75
N THR A 660 1.09 26.58 1.67
CA THR A 660 -0.23 27.14 1.36
C THR A 660 -0.11 28.57 0.83
N SER A 661 0.85 29.36 1.32
CA SER A 661 1.10 30.72 0.83
C SER A 661 1.66 30.73 -0.60
N ALA A 662 2.45 29.73 -0.98
CA ALA A 662 2.96 29.58 -2.33
C ALA A 662 1.87 29.10 -3.30
N THR A 663 1.11 28.06 -2.95
CA THR A 663 0.06 27.48 -3.82
C THR A 663 -1.11 28.44 -4.04
N LYS A 664 -1.49 29.22 -3.02
CA LYS A 664 -2.57 30.22 -3.13
C LYS A 664 -2.40 31.23 -4.26
N LYS A 665 -1.16 31.63 -4.55
CA LYS A 665 -0.87 32.59 -5.63
C LYS A 665 -1.23 32.04 -7.01
N LEU A 666 -1.05 30.73 -7.19
CA LEU A 666 -1.28 30.02 -8.46
C LEU A 666 -2.72 29.52 -8.62
N HIS A 667 -3.54 29.54 -7.56
CA HIS A 667 -4.94 29.12 -7.67
C HIS A 667 -5.75 29.94 -8.68
N MET A 668 -5.39 31.21 -8.90
CA MET A 668 -6.11 32.08 -9.84
C MET A 668 -5.80 31.77 -11.31
N GLU A 669 -4.74 31.01 -11.58
CA GLU A 669 -4.28 30.66 -12.93
C GLU A 669 -4.78 29.28 -13.39
N LEU A 670 -5.54 28.57 -12.55
CA LEU A 670 -6.04 27.24 -12.83
C LEU A 670 -7.07 27.24 -13.96
N LYS A 671 -6.93 26.29 -14.89
CA LYS A 671 -7.94 26.00 -15.90
C LYS A 671 -9.21 25.44 -15.24
N GLU A 672 -10.35 25.48 -15.94
CA GLU A 672 -11.64 25.01 -15.41
C GLU A 672 -11.58 23.54 -14.93
N GLU A 673 -10.96 22.65 -15.71
CA GLU A 673 -10.77 21.24 -15.34
C GLU A 673 -9.86 21.06 -14.11
N GLU A 674 -8.81 21.88 -14.00
CA GLU A 674 -7.90 21.84 -12.85
C GLU A 674 -8.59 22.37 -11.59
N SER A 675 -9.42 23.39 -11.73
CA SER A 675 -10.27 23.91 -10.65
C SER A 675 -11.28 22.85 -10.16
N GLU A 676 -11.91 22.12 -11.07
CA GLU A 676 -12.80 21.00 -10.72
C GLU A 676 -12.05 19.92 -9.94
N ARG A 677 -10.87 19.54 -10.42
CA ARG A 677 -10.02 18.52 -9.79
C ARG A 677 -9.46 18.95 -8.42
N ASN A 678 -9.29 20.25 -8.20
CA ASN A 678 -8.86 20.82 -6.93
C ASN A 678 -10.03 21.12 -5.96
N SER A 679 -11.27 20.82 -6.34
CA SER A 679 -12.45 21.04 -5.51
C SER A 679 -12.69 19.89 -4.53
N VAL A 680 -13.39 20.20 -3.44
CA VAL A 680 -13.88 19.21 -2.47
C VAL A 680 -15.30 18.81 -2.89
N LYS A 681 -15.52 17.51 -3.10
CA LYS A 681 -16.82 16.95 -3.50
C LYS A 681 -17.47 16.20 -2.34
N LYS A 682 -18.75 15.89 -2.49
CA LYS A 682 -19.51 15.00 -1.60
C LYS A 682 -19.63 13.62 -2.22
N THR A 683 -19.76 12.61 -1.37
CA THR A 683 -20.06 11.23 -1.76
C THR A 683 -21.34 11.16 -2.60
N ARG A 684 -21.33 10.34 -3.65
CA ARG A 684 -22.46 10.14 -4.58
C ARG A 684 -23.18 8.84 -4.29
N ARG A 685 -24.51 8.87 -4.35
CA ARG A 685 -25.40 7.72 -4.15
C ARG A 685 -26.09 7.37 -5.46
N PHE A 686 -26.10 6.09 -5.81
CA PHE A 686 -26.70 5.54 -7.01
C PHE A 686 -27.68 4.43 -6.62
N VAL A 687 -28.87 4.49 -7.23
CA VAL A 687 -29.93 3.48 -7.08
C VAL A 687 -30.52 3.19 -8.43
N PHE A 688 -31.00 1.97 -8.64
CA PHE A 688 -31.70 1.61 -9.86
C PHE A 688 -33.05 2.34 -9.92
N ASP A 689 -33.30 3.05 -11.03
CA ASP A 689 -34.58 3.70 -11.30
C ASP A 689 -35.23 3.11 -12.56
N SER A 690 -36.32 2.37 -12.34
CA SER A 690 -37.10 1.75 -13.41
C SER A 690 -37.77 2.76 -14.35
N VAL A 691 -38.04 3.99 -13.89
CA VAL A 691 -38.83 5.01 -14.61
C VAL A 691 -37.97 5.76 -15.63
N ASN A 692 -36.71 6.06 -15.29
CA ASN A 692 -35.81 6.82 -16.16
C ASN A 692 -34.94 5.97 -17.10
N ARG A 693 -35.16 4.64 -17.15
CA ARG A 693 -34.37 3.68 -17.93
C ARG A 693 -34.15 4.07 -19.40
N ALA A 694 -35.20 4.56 -20.08
CA ALA A 694 -35.13 4.97 -21.48
C ALA A 694 -34.29 6.24 -21.71
N ARG A 695 -34.34 7.19 -20.76
CA ARG A 695 -33.59 8.46 -20.81
C ARG A 695 -32.09 8.20 -20.67
N TYR A 696 -31.73 7.34 -19.73
CA TYR A 696 -30.35 6.89 -19.51
C TYR A 696 -29.82 6.10 -20.71
N ALA A 697 -30.55 5.11 -21.22
CA ALA A 697 -30.14 4.35 -22.41
C ALA A 697 -29.84 5.24 -23.62
N SER A 698 -30.62 6.32 -23.82
CA SER A 698 -30.39 7.29 -24.91
C SER A 698 -29.12 8.13 -24.73
N LEU A 699 -28.78 8.52 -23.48
CA LEU A 699 -27.54 9.25 -23.15
C LEU A 699 -26.32 8.36 -23.40
N TYR A 700 -26.38 7.10 -22.98
CA TYR A 700 -25.24 6.19 -23.05
C TYR A 700 -24.97 5.68 -24.48
N SER A 701 -26.01 5.49 -25.31
CA SER A 701 -25.82 5.17 -26.74
C SER A 701 -25.05 6.23 -27.54
N LYS A 702 -25.05 7.48 -27.07
CA LYS A 702 -24.28 8.58 -27.67
C LYS A 702 -22.82 8.58 -27.23
N VAL A 703 -22.51 8.08 -26.04
CA VAL A 703 -21.15 7.95 -25.51
C VAL A 703 -20.43 6.78 -26.16
N THR A 704 -21.09 5.63 -26.31
CA THR A 704 -20.48 4.43 -26.93
C THR A 704 -20.23 4.58 -28.44
N ARG A 705 -21.06 5.37 -29.15
CA ARG A 705 -20.81 5.71 -30.57
C ARG A 705 -19.68 6.71 -30.78
N GLY A 706 -19.27 7.46 -29.75
CA GLY A 706 -18.10 8.33 -29.80
C GLY A 706 -16.76 7.58 -29.69
N CYS A 707 -16.77 6.35 -29.16
CA CYS A 707 -15.55 5.52 -28.99
C CYS A 707 -15.31 4.52 -30.13
N SER A 708 -16.17 4.46 -31.15
CA SER A 708 -16.08 3.42 -32.19
C SER A 708 -16.09 3.95 -33.64
N SER A 709 -15.92 5.26 -33.86
CA SER A 709 -15.72 5.79 -35.20
C SER A 709 -14.74 6.96 -35.26
N SER A 710 -13.64 6.69 -35.98
CA SER A 710 -12.74 7.61 -36.70
C SER A 710 -11.89 8.60 -35.90
N GLY A 711 -10.58 8.48 -36.07
CA GLY A 711 -9.60 9.50 -35.72
C GLY A 711 -9.81 10.78 -36.54
N GLU A 712 -9.84 11.89 -35.82
CA GLU A 712 -9.30 13.20 -36.18
C GLU A 712 -9.59 14.11 -34.97
N GLY A 713 -8.60 14.88 -34.54
CA GLY A 713 -8.68 15.67 -33.31
C GLY A 713 -9.77 16.74 -33.36
N ASN A 714 -10.60 16.82 -32.32
CA ASN A 714 -11.04 18.09 -31.77
C ASN A 714 -11.77 17.97 -30.43
N ASN A 715 -11.43 18.91 -29.54
CA ASN A 715 -12.10 19.27 -28.30
C ASN A 715 -13.63 19.34 -28.43
N SER A 716 -14.38 18.59 -27.61
CA SER A 716 -15.69 19.04 -27.10
C SER A 716 -16.31 18.09 -26.07
N ILE A 717 -15.86 18.19 -24.81
CA ILE A 717 -16.65 17.70 -23.66
C ILE A 717 -17.73 18.76 -23.37
N ARG A 718 -18.96 18.52 -23.84
CA ARG A 718 -20.11 19.39 -23.52
C ARG A 718 -20.64 19.09 -22.12
N ARG A 719 -20.76 20.19 -21.36
CA ARG A 719 -21.35 20.38 -20.01
C ARG A 719 -22.52 19.45 -19.66
N TYR A 720 -22.47 18.87 -18.46
CA TYR A 720 -23.61 18.26 -17.78
C TYR A 720 -24.04 19.11 -16.57
N ARG A 721 -25.33 19.47 -16.52
CA ARG A 721 -25.96 20.16 -15.38
C ARG A 721 -26.30 19.14 -14.30
N GLU A 722 -25.77 19.35 -13.11
CA GLU A 722 -26.14 18.66 -11.88
C GLU A 722 -27.53 19.12 -11.41
N ASN A 723 -28.42 18.17 -11.11
CA ASN A 723 -29.52 18.40 -10.18
C ASN A 723 -29.07 17.83 -8.83
N SER A 724 -28.62 18.71 -7.95
CA SER A 724 -28.42 18.43 -6.53
C SER A 724 -29.78 18.30 -5.85
N LEU A 725 -30.01 17.20 -5.14
CA LEU A 725 -31.05 17.11 -4.12
C LEU A 725 -30.40 17.52 -2.79
N ALA A 726 -31.05 18.45 -2.10
CA ALA A 726 -30.60 19.17 -0.90
C ALA A 726 -30.36 18.26 0.31
#